data_AF-A0A2D7PIJ2-F1
#
_entry.id   AF-A0A2D7PIJ2-F1
#
_cell.length_a   1.000
_cell.length_b   1.000
_cell.length_c   1.000
_cell.angle_alpha   90.00
_cell.angle_beta   90.00
_cell.angle_gamma   90.00
#
_symmetry.space_group_name_H-M   'P 1'
#
loop_
_entity.id
_entity.type
_entity.pdbx_description
1 polymer ?
#
loop_
_entity_poly.entity_id
_entity_poly.type
_entity_poly.pdbx_seq_one_letter_code
_entity_poly.pdbx_strand_id
1 'polypeptide(L)'
;MSQSRVVFYRSVTGRMLLLGVLPSVGILLGILFYVNAGMYGSLRALNEHEMRVVADGVATEIDLGNTRAVLAVEVMALAQQEGLFGQRDESLRYARSVLEAFPEFTAAYFGYEPNADSRDEASTTPRVQSRLGASLGPEGRFIPYWFRAHDDKSLLVLEPLVDMETSLYYQGCKDLFLESGVPLPMMTEPYVYEGKMIVEQTFPIVIGGEFKGIAGVDRALSDIVEFLREIRLRDQVDVFLVSRAGKFVATTTESELPDASGESALRTKAIKDTDYDELFGALYAMRGEASFRLAEDPVDGERYYYASAPVSTGEWMVVIRKSEAAVLAPIEAKIAGIITLVAVGVALVIVLSLLVTTNIARRIRKVVDVSNRVAVGDLSVASDLDIQAKDETGLLATSFNRLIEYFRAISNMSAAVAQGNFEHRLEQRSPHDQLAVSLNEMSERRKLAEEAVNLARDEAEQANRAKSDFLAKMSHELRTPMNAIIGYSEMLEEEAEDLGQEDFIPDLKKIHSAGKHLLALINDILDLSKIEAGKMELFLETFDIREMIDDVVSTVQPLIESKSNRLEVDCPEDAGSMLADLTKIRQTLFNLLSNASKFTESGKITVNVVREDRDGSSWLIFSVKDSGIGMTEGQMARIFDSFSQADNSTTRNYGGTGLGLTITRRFCEMMGGSIHVESQEGVGSEFFVAIPASVKDPNAPQLSDAQVEKAAVESEDVSGPVVLVVDDDDDAREVMRRTLRAGGLTVVEARSGEEALSLVHEVHPSIITLDVMMPGTDGWSVLGQLKGDPRSRDIPVVMATIVEEEEFAYSLGASDFLNKPIDRAQLLTTVSRILEHSGDRSVLMVDDEAESRDLIRRQLETTGVEIREARSGREALAALEESIPGLILLDLMMPEMDGFEFLDELGKREDWRAIPVVVVSAKDLTAAERDRISDRSSHIFKKGSYRRENLAAYVARLLDHEG
;
A
#
# COMPACT_ATOMS: atom_id res chain seq x y z
N MET A 1 -1.12 -24.85 10.70
CA MET A 1 -1.36 -25.04 12.16
C MET A 1 -2.85 -24.96 12.43
N SER A 2 -3.39 -25.92 13.17
CA SER A 2 -4.80 -26.06 13.54
C SER A 2 -5.32 -24.77 14.22
N GLN A 3 -6.28 -24.09 13.59
CA GLN A 3 -7.02 -23.01 14.25
C GLN A 3 -7.85 -23.61 15.38
N SER A 4 -7.31 -23.58 16.60
CA SER A 4 -8.09 -23.89 17.80
C SER A 4 -9.22 -22.85 17.90
N ARG A 5 -10.45 -23.28 17.61
CA ARG A 5 -11.64 -22.45 17.83
C ARG A 5 -11.69 -22.12 19.32
N VAL A 6 -11.32 -20.89 19.67
CA VAL A 6 -11.46 -20.38 21.02
C VAL A 6 -12.94 -20.44 21.38
N VAL A 7 -13.28 -21.25 22.39
CA VAL A 7 -14.67 -21.42 22.83
C VAL A 7 -15.24 -20.06 23.24
N PHE A 8 -16.49 -19.76 22.88
CA PHE A 8 -17.06 -18.40 22.97
C PHE A 8 -16.82 -17.72 24.32
N TYR A 9 -17.04 -18.39 25.46
CA TYR A 9 -16.84 -17.84 26.81
C TYR A 9 -15.36 -17.58 27.17
N ARG A 10 -14.40 -18.14 26.43
CA ARG A 10 -12.97 -17.85 26.54
C ARG A 10 -12.51 -16.75 25.59
N SER A 11 -13.34 -16.38 24.61
CA SER A 11 -13.04 -15.25 23.71
C SER A 11 -13.26 -13.92 24.45
N VAL A 12 -12.49 -12.89 24.05
CA VAL A 12 -12.67 -11.52 24.56
C VAL A 12 -14.11 -11.04 24.34
N THR A 13 -14.68 -11.36 23.16
CA THR A 13 -16.08 -11.06 22.82
C THR A 13 -17.06 -11.69 23.81
N GLY A 14 -16.92 -12.98 24.09
CA GLY A 14 -17.82 -13.69 24.99
C GLY A 14 -17.69 -13.22 26.43
N ARG A 15 -16.48 -12.93 26.92
CA ARG A 15 -16.26 -12.39 28.27
C ARG A 15 -16.84 -10.98 28.42
N MET A 16 -16.65 -10.10 27.44
CA MET A 16 -17.21 -8.74 27.48
C MET A 16 -18.74 -8.77 27.47
N LEU A 17 -19.36 -9.66 26.68
CA LEU A 17 -20.82 -9.81 26.68
C LEU A 17 -21.35 -10.42 27.98
N LEU A 18 -20.68 -11.45 28.52
CA LEU A 18 -21.07 -12.10 29.78
C LEU A 18 -20.92 -11.19 31.00
N LEU A 19 -19.85 -10.38 31.06
CA LEU A 19 -19.57 -9.51 32.21
C LEU A 19 -20.19 -8.10 32.08
N GLY A 20 -20.47 -7.65 30.86
CA GLY A 20 -21.08 -6.34 30.61
C GLY A 20 -22.60 -6.41 30.51
N VAL A 21 -23.13 -7.19 29.56
CA VAL A 21 -24.56 -7.15 29.20
C VAL A 21 -25.42 -7.83 30.25
N LEU A 22 -25.05 -9.04 30.67
CA LEU A 22 -25.87 -9.84 31.58
C LEU A 22 -26.15 -9.14 32.93
N PRO A 23 -25.15 -8.52 33.60
CA PRO A 23 -25.40 -7.75 34.82
C PRO A 23 -26.27 -6.51 34.56
N SER A 24 -26.05 -5.78 33.48
CA SER A 24 -26.86 -4.60 33.14
C SER A 24 -28.32 -4.96 32.87
N VAL A 25 -28.57 -6.06 32.15
CA VAL A 25 -29.93 -6.59 31.93
C VAL A 25 -30.56 -7.04 33.24
N GLY A 26 -29.80 -7.74 34.10
CA GLY A 26 -30.26 -8.15 35.42
C GLY A 26 -30.68 -6.97 36.30
N ILE A 27 -29.88 -5.90 36.33
CA ILE A 27 -30.20 -4.66 37.06
C ILE A 27 -31.46 -4.00 36.50
N LEU A 28 -31.57 -3.87 35.17
CA LEU A 28 -32.73 -3.25 34.52
C LEU A 28 -34.03 -4.03 34.80
N LEU A 29 -33.98 -5.36 34.75
CA LEU A 29 -35.13 -6.21 35.10
C LEU A 29 -35.47 -6.11 36.59
N GLY A 30 -34.46 -6.02 37.47
CA GLY A 30 -34.66 -5.81 38.90
C GLY A 30 -35.34 -4.46 39.21
N ILE A 31 -34.91 -3.38 38.54
CA ILE A 31 -35.52 -2.05 38.65
C ILE A 31 -36.96 -2.09 38.14
N LEU A 32 -37.22 -2.70 36.98
CA LEU A 32 -38.56 -2.83 36.42
C LEU A 32 -39.50 -3.55 37.39
N PHE A 33 -39.06 -4.66 37.98
CA PHE A 33 -39.83 -5.41 38.97
C PHE A 33 -40.13 -4.55 40.21
N TYR A 34 -39.13 -3.87 40.76
CA TYR A 34 -39.28 -3.02 41.94
C TYR A 34 -40.24 -1.84 41.69
N VAL A 35 -40.10 -1.16 40.55
CA VAL A 35 -40.96 -0.02 40.17
C VAL A 35 -42.40 -0.49 39.94
N ASN A 36 -42.62 -1.58 39.20
CA ASN A 36 -43.96 -2.10 38.96
C ASN A 36 -44.65 -2.55 40.26
N ALA A 37 -43.92 -3.26 41.14
CA ALA A 37 -44.47 -3.71 42.42
C ALA A 37 -44.86 -2.54 43.33
N GLY A 38 -44.01 -1.51 43.44
CA GLY A 38 -44.30 -0.32 44.23
C GLY A 38 -45.45 0.51 43.65
N MET A 39 -45.47 0.70 42.33
CA MET A 39 -46.45 1.53 41.64
C MET A 39 -47.87 0.95 41.72
N TYR A 40 -48.03 -0.37 41.62
CA TYR A 40 -49.34 -1.03 41.73
C TYR A 40 -49.97 -0.82 43.12
N GLY A 41 -49.16 -0.95 44.18
CA GLY A 41 -49.62 -0.70 45.56
C GLY A 41 -50.02 0.77 45.79
N SER A 42 -49.19 1.71 45.35
CA SER A 42 -49.45 3.14 45.54
C SER A 42 -50.66 3.63 44.75
N LEU A 43 -50.84 3.21 43.50
CA LEU A 43 -51.97 3.63 42.67
C LEU A 43 -53.29 3.06 43.19
N ARG A 44 -53.30 1.82 43.69
CA ARG A 44 -54.48 1.25 44.32
C ARG A 44 -54.92 2.03 45.57
N ALA A 45 -53.97 2.40 46.44
CA ALA A 45 -54.25 3.21 47.62
C ALA A 45 -54.75 4.62 47.27
N LEU A 46 -54.20 5.22 46.21
CA LEU A 46 -54.67 6.52 45.70
C LEU A 46 -56.11 6.44 45.20
N ASN A 47 -56.45 5.41 44.41
CA ASN A 47 -57.80 5.22 43.91
C ASN A 47 -58.81 4.94 45.03
N GLU A 48 -58.42 4.20 46.07
CA GLU A 48 -59.25 4.01 47.27
C GLU A 48 -59.56 5.35 47.96
N HIS A 49 -58.55 6.21 48.10
CA HIS A 49 -58.73 7.54 48.67
C HIS A 49 -59.64 8.42 47.79
N GLU A 50 -59.40 8.44 46.47
CA GLU A 50 -60.22 9.19 45.51
C GLU A 50 -61.69 8.76 45.55
N MET A 51 -61.96 7.45 45.56
CA MET A 51 -63.32 6.92 45.67
C MET A 51 -64.02 7.38 46.95
N ARG A 52 -63.34 7.41 48.10
CA ARG A 52 -63.92 7.92 49.34
C ARG A 52 -64.22 9.42 49.27
N VAL A 53 -63.31 10.20 48.69
CA VAL A 53 -63.50 11.65 48.50
C VAL A 53 -64.70 11.94 47.60
N VAL A 54 -64.87 11.19 46.50
CA VAL A 54 -66.04 11.32 45.63
C VAL A 54 -67.31 10.96 46.38
N ALA A 55 -67.33 9.85 47.14
CA ALA A 55 -68.51 9.44 47.91
C ALA A 55 -68.94 10.51 48.93
N ASP A 56 -67.98 11.09 49.65
CA ASP A 56 -68.19 12.16 50.63
C ASP A 56 -68.67 13.46 49.96
N GLY A 57 -68.10 13.82 48.81
CA GLY A 57 -68.53 14.95 48.00
C GLY A 57 -69.97 14.80 47.53
N VAL A 58 -70.34 13.63 46.99
CA VAL A 58 -71.71 13.33 46.57
C VAL A 58 -72.67 13.35 47.76
N ALA A 59 -72.29 12.76 48.90
CA ALA A 59 -73.10 12.81 50.11
C ALA A 59 -73.37 14.24 50.55
N THR A 60 -72.34 15.10 50.53
CA THR A 60 -72.43 16.52 50.88
C THR A 60 -73.36 17.29 49.95
N GLU A 61 -73.31 17.04 48.64
CA GLU A 61 -74.22 17.71 47.69
C GLU A 61 -75.69 17.29 47.90
N ILE A 62 -75.95 16.01 48.18
CA ILE A 62 -77.29 15.51 48.51
C ILE A 62 -77.77 16.12 49.83
N ASP A 63 -76.90 16.12 50.86
CA ASP A 63 -77.17 16.67 52.18
C ASP A 63 -77.51 18.16 52.10
N LEU A 64 -76.82 18.93 51.24
CA LEU A 64 -77.12 20.34 51.00
C LEU A 64 -78.53 20.52 50.42
N GLY A 65 -78.94 19.67 49.47
CA GLY A 65 -80.29 19.68 48.92
C GLY A 65 -81.36 19.35 49.96
N ASN A 66 -81.11 18.36 50.82
CA ASN A 66 -82.00 17.99 51.92
C ASN A 66 -82.07 19.10 52.98
N THR A 67 -80.93 19.70 53.34
CA THR A 67 -80.84 20.82 54.29
C THR A 67 -81.62 22.03 53.78
N ARG A 68 -81.55 22.35 52.48
CA ARG A 68 -82.37 23.43 51.89
C ARG A 68 -83.86 23.15 52.01
N ALA A 69 -84.30 21.91 51.79
CA ALA A 69 -85.70 21.52 51.97
C ALA A 69 -86.12 21.70 53.43
N VAL A 70 -85.31 21.22 54.40
CA VAL A 70 -85.54 21.38 55.84
C VAL A 70 -85.67 22.86 56.20
N LEU A 71 -84.72 23.69 55.76
CA LEU A 71 -84.71 25.11 56.07
C LEU A 71 -85.92 25.82 55.45
N ALA A 72 -86.32 25.45 54.23
CA ALA A 72 -87.49 26.03 53.58
C ALA A 72 -88.77 25.76 54.40
N VAL A 73 -88.99 24.52 54.86
CA VAL A 73 -90.18 24.19 55.65
C VAL A 73 -90.14 24.76 57.06
N GLU A 74 -88.96 24.84 57.68
CA GLU A 74 -88.78 25.49 58.97
C GLU A 74 -89.11 26.98 58.89
N VAL A 75 -88.60 27.68 57.88
CA VAL A 75 -88.90 29.10 57.63
C VAL A 75 -90.38 29.29 57.30
N MET A 76 -90.99 28.38 56.52
CA MET A 76 -92.44 28.39 56.27
C MET A 76 -93.24 28.24 57.57
N ALA A 77 -92.86 27.31 58.44
CA ALA A 77 -93.52 27.12 59.73
C ALA A 77 -93.32 28.33 60.66
N LEU A 78 -92.11 28.89 60.74
CA LEU A 78 -91.84 30.11 61.52
C LEU A 78 -92.64 31.31 61.01
N ALA A 79 -92.79 31.47 59.69
CA ALA A 79 -93.61 32.54 59.12
C ALA A 79 -95.08 32.42 59.56
N GLN A 80 -95.59 31.20 59.74
CA GLN A 80 -96.90 30.97 60.36
C GLN A 80 -96.90 31.44 61.82
N GLN A 81 -95.90 31.03 62.61
CA GLN A 81 -95.80 31.34 64.03
C GLN A 81 -95.67 32.84 64.35
N GLU A 82 -94.95 33.58 63.52
CA GLU A 82 -94.61 35.00 63.73
C GLU A 82 -95.62 35.98 63.12
N GLY A 83 -96.68 35.50 62.44
CA GLY A 83 -97.76 36.39 62.02
C GLY A 83 -98.63 35.96 60.84
N LEU A 84 -98.27 34.92 60.08
CA LEU A 84 -99.13 34.44 58.97
C LEU A 84 -100.25 33.51 59.43
N PHE A 85 -100.18 32.96 60.65
CA PHE A 85 -101.22 32.06 61.17
C PHE A 85 -102.59 32.76 61.24
N GLY A 86 -103.60 32.16 60.62
CA GLY A 86 -104.93 32.75 60.47
C GLY A 86 -105.08 33.77 59.33
N GLN A 87 -104.00 34.06 58.57
CA GLN A 87 -103.98 34.90 57.37
C GLN A 87 -103.89 34.05 56.10
N ARG A 88 -104.98 33.32 55.81
CA ARG A 88 -105.06 32.29 54.75
C ARG A 88 -104.62 32.76 53.36
N ASP A 89 -105.06 33.94 52.90
CA ASP A 89 -104.65 34.52 51.61
C ASP A 89 -103.13 34.84 51.53
N GLU A 90 -102.51 35.18 52.65
CA GLU A 90 -101.07 35.47 52.73
C GLU A 90 -100.24 34.20 52.83
N SER A 91 -100.69 33.22 53.61
CA SER A 91 -100.10 31.88 53.65
C SER A 91 -100.09 31.24 52.26
N LEU A 92 -101.18 31.36 51.49
CA LEU A 92 -101.27 30.85 50.13
C LEU A 92 -100.22 31.46 49.20
N ARG A 93 -100.06 32.79 49.25
CA ARG A 93 -99.04 33.51 48.47
C ARG A 93 -97.63 33.13 48.89
N TYR A 94 -97.42 32.94 50.19
CA TYR A 94 -96.12 32.57 50.73
C TYR A 94 -95.68 31.18 50.25
N ALA A 95 -96.54 30.16 50.36
CA ALA A 95 -96.26 28.81 49.84
C ALA A 95 -95.92 28.82 48.34
N ARG A 96 -96.67 29.59 47.54
CA ARG A 96 -96.35 29.79 46.12
C ARG A 96 -94.98 30.42 45.90
N SER A 97 -94.63 31.46 46.67
CA SER A 97 -93.34 32.14 46.52
C SER A 97 -92.15 31.24 46.86
N VAL A 98 -92.33 30.27 47.76
CA VAL A 98 -91.32 29.23 48.05
C VAL A 98 -91.08 28.37 46.82
N LEU A 99 -92.14 27.92 46.12
CA LEU A 99 -91.94 27.21 44.85
C LEU A 99 -91.28 28.08 43.79
N GLU A 100 -91.64 29.36 43.68
CA GLU A 100 -90.99 30.26 42.71
C GLU A 100 -89.49 30.47 43.01
N ALA A 101 -89.11 30.47 44.30
CA ALA A 101 -87.73 30.63 44.74
C ALA A 101 -86.88 29.35 44.65
N PHE A 102 -87.51 28.17 44.76
CA PHE A 102 -86.84 26.86 44.79
C PHE A 102 -87.36 25.95 43.66
N PRO A 103 -86.70 25.94 42.49
CA PRO A 103 -87.06 25.10 41.35
C PRO A 103 -87.08 23.60 41.65
N GLU A 104 -86.28 23.15 42.61
CA GLU A 104 -86.15 21.74 43.02
C GLU A 104 -87.34 21.19 43.80
N PHE A 105 -88.24 22.05 44.30
CA PHE A 105 -89.46 21.63 44.97
C PHE A 105 -90.59 21.46 43.96
N THR A 106 -91.25 20.31 44.04
CA THR A 106 -92.40 19.96 43.22
C THR A 106 -93.70 20.49 43.82
N ALA A 107 -93.79 20.59 45.15
CA ALA A 107 -94.94 21.17 45.84
C ALA A 107 -94.54 21.86 47.14
N ALA A 108 -95.39 22.79 47.59
CA ALA A 108 -95.26 23.48 48.87
C ALA A 108 -96.66 23.77 49.42
N TYR A 109 -96.86 23.48 50.70
CA TYR A 109 -98.19 23.53 51.29
C TYR A 109 -98.17 23.82 52.80
N PHE A 110 -99.33 24.19 53.31
CA PHE A 110 -99.60 24.29 54.74
C PHE A 110 -100.76 23.37 55.09
N GLY A 111 -100.55 22.49 56.05
CA GLY A 111 -101.58 21.65 56.64
C GLY A 111 -101.89 22.11 58.05
N TYR A 112 -103.16 22.30 58.40
CA TYR A 112 -103.55 22.77 59.75
C TYR A 112 -104.47 21.78 60.45
N GLU A 113 -104.44 21.68 61.78
CA GLU A 113 -105.47 20.94 62.55
C GLU A 113 -106.88 21.47 62.24
N PRO A 114 -107.94 20.65 62.38
CA PRO A 114 -109.32 21.12 62.28
C PRO A 114 -109.56 22.34 63.15
N ASN A 115 -110.08 23.41 62.53
CA ASN A 115 -110.40 24.68 63.18
C ASN A 115 -109.23 25.32 63.94
N ALA A 116 -107.98 25.09 63.52
CA ALA A 116 -106.77 25.53 64.22
C ALA A 116 -106.72 27.04 64.51
N ASP A 117 -107.28 27.87 63.61
CA ASP A 117 -107.36 29.33 63.72
C ASP A 117 -108.77 29.84 64.10
N SER A 118 -109.70 28.93 64.46
CA SER A 118 -111.11 29.23 64.75
C SER A 118 -111.87 29.92 63.61
N ARG A 119 -111.44 29.74 62.35
CA ARG A 119 -112.01 30.43 61.17
C ARG A 119 -112.45 29.51 60.03
N ASP A 120 -112.51 28.20 60.23
CA ASP A 120 -112.93 27.27 59.18
C ASP A 120 -114.35 27.57 58.67
N GLU A 121 -115.32 27.77 59.56
CA GLU A 121 -116.71 28.10 59.19
C GLU A 121 -116.82 29.42 58.39
N ALA A 122 -115.98 30.41 58.70
CA ALA A 122 -115.99 31.73 58.04
C ALA A 122 -115.56 31.65 56.56
N SER A 123 -114.79 30.62 56.20
CA SER A 123 -114.26 30.44 54.85
C SER A 123 -115.26 29.86 53.84
N THR A 124 -116.43 29.42 54.31
CA THR A 124 -117.55 28.92 53.49
C THR A 124 -118.44 30.02 52.90
N THR A 125 -118.18 31.29 53.22
CA THR A 125 -118.94 32.43 52.69
C THR A 125 -118.67 32.59 51.17
N PRO A 126 -119.67 32.88 50.31
CA PRO A 126 -119.49 33.00 48.85
C PRO A 126 -118.36 33.96 48.42
N ARG A 127 -118.14 35.04 49.20
CA ARG A 127 -117.08 36.02 48.96
C ARG A 127 -115.67 35.44 49.21
N VAL A 128 -115.52 34.61 50.25
CA VAL A 128 -114.25 33.95 50.57
C VAL A 128 -114.01 32.77 49.63
N GLN A 129 -115.07 32.01 49.31
CA GLN A 129 -115.02 30.90 48.34
C GLN A 129 -114.59 31.37 46.93
N SER A 130 -114.96 32.58 46.51
CA SER A 130 -114.48 33.15 45.24
C SER A 130 -112.98 33.46 45.21
N ARG A 131 -112.34 33.66 46.37
CA ARG A 131 -110.91 33.97 46.50
C ARG A 131 -110.06 32.75 46.83
N LEU A 132 -110.58 31.88 47.70
CA LEU A 132 -109.88 30.70 48.24
C LEU A 132 -110.39 29.38 47.65
N GLY A 133 -111.30 29.41 46.67
CA GLY A 133 -112.06 28.23 46.22
C GLY A 133 -111.23 27.00 45.86
N ALA A 134 -110.06 27.18 45.23
CA ALA A 134 -109.16 26.08 44.85
C ALA A 134 -108.31 25.54 46.02
N SER A 135 -108.31 26.21 47.18
CA SER A 135 -107.59 25.81 48.40
C SER A 135 -108.50 25.26 49.50
N LEU A 136 -109.80 25.16 49.23
CA LEU A 136 -110.78 24.63 50.18
C LEU A 136 -111.05 23.15 49.89
N GLY A 137 -110.87 22.30 50.89
CA GLY A 137 -111.24 20.88 50.84
C GLY A 137 -112.77 20.67 50.80
N PRO A 138 -113.23 19.42 50.61
CA PRO A 138 -114.66 19.07 50.48
C PRO A 138 -115.55 19.55 51.63
N GLU A 139 -114.97 19.71 52.82
CA GLU A 139 -115.67 20.16 54.04
C GLU A 139 -115.56 21.67 54.29
N GLY A 140 -115.03 22.44 53.33
CA GLY A 140 -114.84 23.89 53.45
C GLY A 140 -113.61 24.30 54.26
N ARG A 141 -112.68 23.38 54.50
CA ARG A 141 -111.44 23.61 55.24
C ARG A 141 -110.33 24.16 54.35
N PHE A 142 -109.50 25.07 54.86
CA PHE A 142 -108.40 25.65 54.11
C PHE A 142 -107.13 24.80 54.19
N ILE A 143 -106.76 24.15 53.09
CA ILE A 143 -105.59 23.29 52.98
C ILE A 143 -104.93 23.52 51.61
N PRO A 144 -104.16 24.62 51.46
CA PRO A 144 -103.59 24.99 50.18
C PRO A 144 -102.42 24.08 49.81
N TYR A 145 -102.52 23.38 48.68
CA TYR A 145 -101.42 22.61 48.09
C TYR A 145 -101.04 23.21 46.74
N TRP A 146 -99.91 23.93 46.71
CA TRP A 146 -99.31 24.35 45.46
C TRP A 146 -98.39 23.26 44.94
N PHE A 147 -98.50 22.94 43.66
CA PHE A 147 -97.60 22.00 43.01
C PHE A 147 -97.29 22.42 41.58
N ARG A 148 -96.21 21.86 41.02
CA ARG A 148 -95.83 22.03 39.62
C ARG A 148 -96.60 21.04 38.75
N ALA A 149 -97.20 21.55 37.66
CA ALA A 149 -97.88 20.71 36.69
C ALA A 149 -96.92 19.67 36.10
N HIS A 150 -97.46 18.48 35.80
CA HIS A 150 -96.68 17.33 35.35
C HIS A 150 -96.00 17.59 33.99
N ASP A 151 -96.72 18.19 33.05
CA ASP A 151 -96.25 18.37 31.66
C ASP A 151 -95.48 19.69 31.46
N ASP A 152 -95.59 20.63 32.40
CA ASP A 152 -94.90 21.92 32.38
C ASP A 152 -94.51 22.35 33.80
N LYS A 153 -93.25 22.13 34.16
CA LYS A 153 -92.71 22.48 35.49
C LYS A 153 -92.74 24.00 35.77
N SER A 154 -92.95 24.85 34.77
CA SER A 154 -93.11 26.30 34.95
C SER A 154 -94.52 26.71 35.39
N LEU A 155 -95.51 25.83 35.20
CA LEU A 155 -96.90 26.06 35.59
C LEU A 155 -97.12 25.62 37.05
N LEU A 156 -97.50 26.58 37.90
CA LEU A 156 -97.92 26.31 39.28
C LEU A 156 -99.44 26.16 39.35
N VAL A 157 -99.89 25.03 39.88
CA VAL A 157 -101.29 24.66 40.05
C VAL A 157 -101.61 24.62 41.54
N LEU A 158 -102.79 25.13 41.89
CA LEU A 158 -103.31 25.12 43.26
C LEU A 158 -104.49 24.16 43.33
N GLU A 159 -104.38 23.17 44.20
CA GLU A 159 -105.45 22.23 44.52
C GLU A 159 -105.60 22.09 46.04
N PRO A 160 -106.76 21.62 46.52
CA PRO A 160 -106.94 21.35 47.93
C PRO A 160 -106.30 20.00 48.29
N LEU A 161 -105.47 19.97 49.32
CA LEU A 161 -104.87 18.72 49.80
C LEU A 161 -105.98 17.80 50.35
N VAL A 162 -106.10 16.60 49.79
CA VAL A 162 -107.10 15.60 50.20
C VAL A 162 -106.52 14.67 51.26
N ASP A 163 -107.28 14.45 52.34
CA ASP A 163 -106.98 13.44 53.38
C ASP A 163 -105.62 13.62 54.10
N MET A 164 -105.34 14.86 54.51
CA MET A 164 -104.06 15.21 55.14
C MET A 164 -103.91 14.62 56.55
N GLU A 165 -104.95 14.54 57.39
CA GLU A 165 -104.77 14.10 58.79
C GLU A 165 -104.50 12.62 58.93
N THR A 166 -104.94 11.79 57.99
CA THR A 166 -104.65 10.36 58.04
C THR A 166 -103.33 10.03 57.36
N SER A 167 -102.67 11.04 56.77
CA SER A 167 -101.41 10.87 56.10
C SER A 167 -100.29 10.52 57.08
N LEU A 168 -99.40 9.64 56.64
CA LEU A 168 -98.27 9.18 57.44
C LEU A 168 -97.28 10.31 57.79
N TYR A 169 -97.16 11.31 56.92
CA TYR A 169 -96.26 12.45 57.13
C TYR A 169 -96.81 13.43 58.16
N TYR A 170 -98.11 13.70 58.14
CA TYR A 170 -98.73 14.61 59.09
C TYR A 170 -98.76 14.00 60.48
N GLN A 171 -99.22 12.75 60.60
CA GLN A 171 -99.22 12.02 61.87
C GLN A 171 -97.80 11.81 62.38
N GLY A 172 -96.86 11.41 61.52
CA GLY A 172 -95.47 11.24 61.94
C GLY A 172 -94.82 12.53 62.45
N CYS A 173 -95.09 13.67 61.81
CA CYS A 173 -94.57 14.96 62.26
C CYS A 173 -95.21 15.41 63.58
N LYS A 174 -96.53 15.16 63.73
CA LYS A 174 -97.28 15.41 64.97
C LYS A 174 -96.76 14.55 66.12
N ASP A 175 -96.64 13.24 65.91
CA ASP A 175 -96.17 12.28 66.90
C ASP A 175 -94.73 12.62 67.32
N LEU A 176 -93.84 12.92 66.36
CA LEU A 176 -92.47 13.33 66.63
C LEU A 176 -92.42 14.57 67.53
N PHE A 177 -93.27 15.57 67.28
CA PHE A 177 -93.37 16.76 68.13
C PHE A 177 -93.91 16.43 69.53
N LEU A 178 -94.97 15.62 69.62
CA LEU A 178 -95.58 15.23 70.89
C LEU A 178 -94.64 14.39 71.76
N GLU A 179 -93.82 13.53 71.15
CA GLU A 179 -92.83 12.70 71.85
C GLU A 179 -91.60 13.49 72.27
N SER A 180 -91.06 14.34 71.40
CA SER A 180 -89.82 15.07 71.67
C SER A 180 -90.02 16.35 72.48
N GLY A 181 -91.21 16.96 72.39
CA GLY A 181 -91.52 18.27 72.97
C GLY A 181 -90.82 19.45 72.27
N VAL A 182 -90.14 19.21 71.14
CA VAL A 182 -89.36 20.20 70.38
C VAL A 182 -89.79 20.14 68.91
N PRO A 183 -89.93 21.27 68.20
CA PRO A 183 -90.26 21.25 66.78
C PRO A 183 -89.07 20.73 65.97
N LEU A 184 -89.17 19.47 65.51
CA LEU A 184 -88.14 18.81 64.72
C LEU A 184 -88.62 18.57 63.27
N PRO A 185 -87.74 18.69 62.27
CA PRO A 185 -88.08 18.37 60.89
C PRO A 185 -88.28 16.87 60.73
N MET A 186 -89.17 16.48 59.82
CA MET A 186 -89.37 15.09 59.41
C MET A 186 -89.22 14.97 57.90
N MET A 187 -88.54 13.91 57.47
CA MET A 187 -88.43 13.51 56.07
C MET A 187 -89.11 12.15 55.89
N THR A 188 -89.92 12.01 54.84
CA THR A 188 -90.63 10.76 54.56
C THR A 188 -89.76 9.75 53.81
N GLU A 189 -90.16 8.48 53.91
CA GLU A 189 -89.71 7.47 52.95
C GLU A 189 -90.39 7.72 51.59
N PRO A 190 -89.75 7.42 50.44
CA PRO A 190 -90.38 7.62 49.14
C PRO A 190 -91.73 6.92 49.01
N TYR A 191 -92.76 7.66 48.61
CA TYR A 191 -94.11 7.13 48.43
C TYR A 191 -94.80 7.77 47.22
N VAL A 192 -95.90 7.16 46.75
CA VAL A 192 -96.66 7.67 45.60
C VAL A 192 -97.78 8.59 46.07
N TYR A 193 -97.78 9.83 45.57
CA TYR A 193 -98.82 10.82 45.74
C TYR A 193 -99.28 11.31 44.36
N GLU A 194 -100.58 11.19 44.08
CA GLU A 194 -101.17 11.52 42.77
C GLU A 194 -100.42 10.97 41.55
N GLY A 195 -99.98 9.71 41.64
CA GLY A 195 -99.23 9.04 40.58
C GLY A 195 -97.76 9.47 40.45
N LYS A 196 -97.29 10.41 41.27
CA LYS A 196 -95.88 10.84 41.35
C LYS A 196 -95.24 10.25 42.60
N MET A 197 -94.05 9.69 42.44
CA MET A 197 -93.30 9.26 43.60
C MET A 197 -92.42 10.39 44.11
N ILE A 198 -92.64 10.77 45.37
CA ILE A 198 -92.06 11.95 46.01
C ILE A 198 -91.38 11.57 47.33
N VAL A 199 -90.49 12.44 47.78
CA VAL A 199 -90.10 12.53 49.19
C VAL A 199 -90.50 13.90 49.68
N GLU A 200 -91.00 13.93 50.89
CA GLU A 200 -91.62 15.08 51.50
C GLU A 200 -90.85 15.45 52.75
N GLN A 201 -90.62 16.75 52.90
CA GLN A 201 -90.03 17.34 54.07
C GLN A 201 -91.13 18.12 54.78
N THR A 202 -91.30 17.89 56.07
CA THR A 202 -92.31 18.57 56.89
C THR A 202 -91.70 19.17 58.14
N PHE A 203 -92.31 20.25 58.63
CA PHE A 203 -91.96 20.89 59.89
C PHE A 203 -93.22 21.29 60.66
N PRO A 204 -93.27 21.07 61.99
CA PRO A 204 -94.47 21.37 62.78
C PRO A 204 -94.69 22.88 62.94
N ILE A 205 -95.92 23.31 62.76
CA ILE A 205 -96.40 24.66 63.09
C ILE A 205 -96.89 24.64 64.54
N VAL A 206 -96.22 25.38 65.41
CA VAL A 206 -96.50 25.39 66.86
C VAL A 206 -96.91 26.80 67.30
N ILE A 207 -98.12 26.97 67.83
CA ILE A 207 -98.62 28.25 68.32
C ILE A 207 -98.92 28.13 69.81
N GLY A 208 -98.29 28.98 70.62
CA GLY A 208 -98.50 28.96 72.07
C GLY A 208 -98.06 27.65 72.74
N GLY A 209 -97.13 26.91 72.14
CA GLY A 209 -96.66 25.60 72.63
C GLY A 209 -97.52 24.40 72.19
N GLU A 210 -98.61 24.63 71.43
CA GLU A 210 -99.47 23.57 70.91
C GLU A 210 -99.24 23.35 69.41
N PHE A 211 -99.27 22.10 68.98
CA PHE A 211 -99.24 21.72 67.57
C PHE A 211 -100.53 22.22 66.87
N LYS A 212 -100.37 23.01 65.81
CA LYS A 212 -101.48 23.56 65.01
C LYS A 212 -101.49 23.09 63.57
N GLY A 213 -100.47 22.36 63.13
CA GLY A 213 -100.33 21.91 61.75
C GLY A 213 -98.89 21.62 61.36
N ILE A 214 -98.64 21.52 60.05
CA ILE A 214 -97.33 21.37 59.44
C ILE A 214 -97.17 22.32 58.25
N ALA A 215 -95.93 22.72 57.98
CA ALA A 215 -95.51 23.18 56.67
C ALA A 215 -94.81 22.03 55.96
N GLY A 216 -95.03 21.88 54.65
CA GLY A 216 -94.42 20.82 53.87
C GLY A 216 -93.96 21.27 52.49
N VAL A 217 -92.88 20.64 52.01
CA VAL A 217 -92.44 20.72 50.61
C VAL A 217 -92.15 19.32 50.08
N ASP A 218 -92.49 19.11 48.81
CA ASP A 218 -92.28 17.84 48.13
C ASP A 218 -91.15 17.95 47.11
N ARG A 219 -90.40 16.86 46.96
CA ARG A 219 -89.41 16.67 45.90
C ARG A 219 -89.73 15.41 45.13
N ALA A 220 -89.87 15.51 43.82
CA ALA A 220 -90.04 14.35 42.96
C ALA A 220 -88.75 13.51 42.93
N LEU A 221 -88.88 12.19 43.04
CA LEU A 221 -87.73 11.30 42.92
C LEU A 221 -87.10 11.36 41.52
N SER A 222 -87.87 11.70 40.48
CA SER A 222 -87.33 11.92 39.14
C SER A 222 -86.27 13.01 39.12
N ASP A 223 -86.47 14.07 39.90
CA ASP A 223 -85.55 15.20 39.98
C ASP A 223 -84.29 14.82 40.78
N ILE A 224 -84.45 13.98 41.80
CA ILE A 224 -83.32 13.38 42.53
C ILE A 224 -82.51 12.47 41.59
N VAL A 225 -83.17 11.62 40.80
CA VAL A 225 -82.51 10.75 39.82
C VAL A 225 -81.76 11.57 38.77
N GLU A 226 -82.37 12.62 38.21
CA GLU A 226 -81.74 13.50 37.23
C GLU A 226 -80.48 14.16 37.81
N PHE A 227 -80.56 14.67 39.04
CA PHE A 227 -79.41 15.19 39.77
C PHE A 227 -78.30 14.13 39.95
N LEU A 228 -78.64 12.91 40.36
CA LEU A 228 -77.64 11.84 40.47
C LEU A 228 -77.04 11.45 39.11
N ARG A 229 -77.80 11.53 38.02
CA ARG A 229 -77.28 11.28 36.66
C ARG A 229 -76.26 12.33 36.24
N GLU A 230 -76.45 13.60 36.61
CA GLU A 230 -75.44 14.65 36.40
C GLU A 230 -74.14 14.30 37.13
N ILE A 231 -74.22 13.83 38.38
CA ILE A 231 -73.08 13.34 39.15
C ILE A 231 -72.43 12.13 38.46
N ARG A 232 -73.21 11.15 37.99
CA ARG A 232 -72.69 9.98 37.26
C ARG A 232 -71.89 10.39 36.03
N LEU A 233 -72.38 11.37 35.27
CA LEU A 233 -71.69 11.87 34.08
C LEU A 233 -70.43 12.65 34.42
N ARG A 234 -70.46 13.46 35.49
CA ARG A 234 -69.34 14.29 35.95
C ARG A 234 -68.20 13.43 36.52
N ASP A 235 -68.52 12.54 37.44
CA ASP A 235 -67.54 11.82 38.26
C ASP A 235 -67.28 10.39 37.75
N GLN A 236 -68.02 9.95 36.72
CA GLN A 236 -67.90 8.61 36.11
C GLN A 236 -68.06 7.48 37.13
N VAL A 237 -69.04 7.63 38.02
CA VAL A 237 -69.41 6.65 39.05
C VAL A 237 -70.90 6.37 38.98
N ASP A 238 -71.28 5.13 39.18
CA ASP A 238 -72.68 4.82 39.44
C ASP A 238 -72.99 5.18 40.89
N VAL A 239 -74.19 5.68 41.15
CA VAL A 239 -74.63 6.19 42.46
C VAL A 239 -75.89 5.45 42.88
N PHE A 240 -75.96 5.09 44.16
CA PHE A 240 -77.12 4.51 44.82
C PHE A 240 -77.41 5.34 46.06
N LEU A 241 -78.66 5.71 46.22
CA LEU A 241 -79.15 6.41 47.39
C LEU A 241 -80.07 5.47 48.15
N VAL A 242 -79.78 5.27 49.43
CA VAL A 242 -80.51 4.36 50.32
C VAL A 242 -81.09 5.17 51.47
N SER A 243 -82.36 4.95 51.77
CA SER A 243 -83.08 5.63 52.83
C SER A 243 -82.76 5.08 54.22
N ARG A 244 -83.28 5.75 55.26
CA ARG A 244 -83.22 5.32 56.65
C ARG A 244 -83.92 3.98 56.92
N ALA A 245 -84.90 3.60 56.12
CA ALA A 245 -85.52 2.28 56.21
C ALA A 245 -84.71 1.17 55.50
N GLY A 246 -83.55 1.49 54.92
CA GLY A 246 -82.76 0.55 54.12
C GLY A 246 -83.42 0.24 52.79
N LYS A 247 -84.14 1.20 52.19
CA LYS A 247 -84.75 1.07 50.87
C LYS A 247 -83.99 1.89 49.84
N PHE A 248 -83.90 1.41 48.60
CA PHE A 248 -83.32 2.20 47.53
C PHE A 248 -84.24 3.38 47.18
N VAL A 249 -83.73 4.59 47.33
CA VAL A 249 -84.40 5.84 46.96
C VAL A 249 -84.21 6.09 45.46
N ALA A 250 -82.97 6.07 45.00
CA ALA A 250 -82.62 6.33 43.61
C ALA A 250 -81.31 5.59 43.25
N THR A 251 -81.14 5.23 41.98
CA THR A 251 -79.89 4.68 41.46
C THR A 251 -79.65 5.23 40.06
N THR A 252 -78.40 5.34 39.64
CA THR A 252 -78.05 5.79 38.28
C THR A 252 -77.62 4.64 37.37
N THR A 253 -77.69 3.40 37.85
CA THR A 253 -77.31 2.20 37.08
C THR A 253 -78.32 1.85 35.97
N GLU A 254 -77.91 1.05 34.99
CA GLU A 254 -78.78 0.58 33.89
C GLU A 254 -79.95 -0.31 34.37
N SER A 255 -79.99 -0.66 35.66
CA SER A 255 -81.14 -1.22 36.40
C SER A 255 -82.34 -0.25 36.48
N GLU A 256 -82.22 0.95 35.91
CA GLU A 256 -83.33 1.86 35.60
C GLU A 256 -84.09 1.53 34.31
N LEU A 257 -83.66 0.55 33.50
CA LEU A 257 -84.51 0.04 32.40
C LEU A 257 -85.79 -0.54 33.01
N PRO A 258 -86.99 -0.03 32.65
CA PRO A 258 -88.22 -0.54 33.19
C PRO A 258 -88.36 -2.02 32.87
N ASP A 259 -88.81 -2.80 33.84
CA ASP A 259 -89.30 -4.14 33.53
C ASP A 259 -90.55 -4.07 32.62
N ALA A 260 -91.09 -5.22 32.19
CA ALA A 260 -92.27 -5.25 31.32
C ALA A 260 -93.52 -4.56 31.94
N SER A 261 -93.48 -4.19 33.22
CA SER A 261 -94.48 -3.42 33.97
C SER A 261 -94.19 -1.91 34.08
N GLY A 262 -93.04 -1.42 33.63
CA GLY A 262 -92.71 0.00 33.64
C GLY A 262 -92.08 0.53 34.94
N GLU A 263 -91.73 -0.34 35.91
CA GLU A 263 -91.09 0.05 37.17
C GLU A 263 -89.58 -0.27 37.18
N SER A 264 -88.78 0.58 37.84
CA SER A 264 -87.33 0.34 38.03
C SER A 264 -87.10 -0.84 38.99
N ALA A 265 -86.14 -1.71 38.67
CA ALA A 265 -85.95 -2.97 39.38
C ALA A 265 -85.51 -2.83 40.85
N LEU A 266 -84.91 -1.71 41.26
CA LEU A 266 -84.42 -1.49 42.63
C LEU A 266 -85.21 -0.42 43.40
N ARG A 267 -85.81 0.55 42.71
CA ARG A 267 -86.44 1.73 43.33
C ARG A 267 -87.52 1.31 44.34
N THR A 268 -87.49 1.89 45.54
CA THR A 268 -88.35 1.60 46.72
C THR A 268 -88.27 0.20 47.33
N LYS A 269 -87.50 -0.74 46.75
CA LYS A 269 -87.29 -2.06 47.35
C LYS A 269 -86.36 -1.95 48.55
N ALA A 270 -86.62 -2.75 49.58
CA ALA A 270 -85.70 -2.87 50.71
C ALA A 270 -84.46 -3.66 50.27
N ILE A 271 -83.28 -3.33 50.80
CA ILE A 271 -82.01 -4.01 50.48
C ILE A 271 -82.15 -5.53 50.59
N LYS A 272 -82.81 -6.01 51.65
CA LYS A 272 -83.09 -7.43 51.94
C LYS A 272 -83.93 -8.16 50.88
N ASP A 273 -84.67 -7.43 50.05
CA ASP A 273 -85.57 -7.96 49.03
C ASP A 273 -84.94 -7.86 47.62
N THR A 274 -83.62 -7.63 47.55
CA THR A 274 -82.85 -7.49 46.31
C THR A 274 -81.60 -8.37 46.34
N ASP A 275 -80.99 -8.60 45.17
CA ASP A 275 -79.72 -9.34 45.06
C ASP A 275 -78.55 -8.64 45.79
N TYR A 276 -78.75 -7.39 46.22
CA TYR A 276 -77.79 -6.60 47.00
C TYR A 276 -77.83 -6.86 48.51
N ASP A 277 -78.65 -7.77 49.03
CA ASP A 277 -78.83 -7.99 50.49
C ASP A 277 -77.50 -8.12 51.25
N GLU A 278 -76.61 -9.01 50.82
CA GLU A 278 -75.34 -9.24 51.52
C GLU A 278 -74.38 -8.04 51.41
N LEU A 279 -74.22 -7.48 50.21
CA LEU A 279 -73.27 -6.39 49.95
C LEU A 279 -73.74 -5.07 50.56
N PHE A 280 -74.95 -4.63 50.22
CA PHE A 280 -75.50 -3.37 50.73
C PHE A 280 -75.95 -3.51 52.17
N GLY A 281 -76.34 -4.70 52.65
CA GLY A 281 -76.64 -4.93 54.06
C GLY A 281 -75.42 -4.70 54.95
N ALA A 282 -74.24 -5.16 54.52
CA ALA A 282 -72.98 -4.89 55.21
C ALA A 282 -72.59 -3.41 55.21
N LEU A 283 -72.76 -2.71 54.08
CA LEU A 283 -72.52 -1.26 53.98
C LEU A 283 -73.52 -0.49 54.86
N TYR A 284 -74.79 -0.87 54.86
CA TYR A 284 -75.86 -0.23 55.61
C TYR A 284 -75.75 -0.42 57.12
N ALA A 285 -75.19 -1.56 57.57
CA ALA A 285 -74.86 -1.77 58.97
C ALA A 285 -73.82 -0.76 59.47
N MET A 286 -72.95 -0.27 58.59
CA MET A 286 -71.94 0.77 58.85
C MET A 286 -72.34 2.14 58.30
N ARG A 287 -73.64 2.39 58.03
CA ARG A 287 -74.11 3.62 57.35
C ARG A 287 -73.73 4.94 58.01
N GLY A 288 -73.37 4.94 59.30
CA GLY A 288 -72.89 6.12 60.02
C GLY A 288 -71.41 6.46 59.80
N GLU A 289 -70.68 5.60 59.09
CA GLU A 289 -69.25 5.76 58.80
C GLU A 289 -68.99 5.63 57.29
N ALA A 290 -67.97 6.31 56.80
CA ALA A 290 -67.52 6.12 55.42
C ALA A 290 -66.86 4.74 55.29
N SER A 291 -67.28 3.97 54.29
CA SER A 291 -66.74 2.62 54.05
C SER A 291 -66.26 2.46 52.61
N PHE A 292 -65.31 1.54 52.40
CA PHE A 292 -64.80 1.21 51.07
C PHE A 292 -64.56 -0.28 50.96
N ARG A 293 -64.97 -0.88 49.84
CA ARG A 293 -64.78 -2.30 49.59
C ARG A 293 -64.67 -2.59 48.10
N LEU A 294 -63.80 -3.53 47.75
CA LEU A 294 -63.80 -4.15 46.43
C LEU A 294 -64.60 -5.46 46.53
N ALA A 295 -65.66 -5.58 45.75
CA ALA A 295 -66.56 -6.74 45.74
C ALA A 295 -67.02 -7.06 44.32
N GLU A 296 -67.47 -8.30 44.12
CA GLU A 296 -68.19 -8.71 42.91
C GLU A 296 -69.63 -8.17 43.01
N ASP A 297 -70.13 -7.57 41.93
CA ASP A 297 -71.51 -7.11 41.87
C ASP A 297 -72.46 -8.31 41.67
N PRO A 298 -73.52 -8.43 42.48
CA PRO A 298 -74.40 -9.59 42.45
C PRO A 298 -75.29 -9.67 41.19
N VAL A 299 -75.40 -8.59 40.40
CA VAL A 299 -76.26 -8.52 39.21
C VAL A 299 -75.50 -8.93 37.95
N ASP A 300 -74.28 -8.41 37.76
CA ASP A 300 -73.48 -8.65 36.55
C ASP A 300 -72.26 -9.58 36.75
N GLY A 301 -71.87 -9.86 38.00
CA GLY A 301 -70.71 -10.71 38.32
C GLY A 301 -69.36 -10.03 38.11
N GLU A 302 -69.32 -8.75 37.75
CA GLU A 302 -68.08 -8.01 37.55
C GLU A 302 -67.60 -7.40 38.87
N ARG A 303 -66.30 -7.09 38.95
CA ARG A 303 -65.73 -6.52 40.18
C ARG A 303 -65.80 -5.00 40.18
N TYR A 304 -66.30 -4.43 41.27
CA TYR A 304 -66.43 -3.00 41.47
C TYR A 304 -65.83 -2.55 42.80
N TYR A 305 -65.28 -1.34 42.79
CA TYR A 305 -64.96 -0.59 43.99
C TYR A 305 -66.20 0.14 44.47
N TYR A 306 -66.67 -0.19 45.66
CA TYR A 306 -67.76 0.46 46.37
C TYR A 306 -67.23 1.42 47.42
N ALA A 307 -67.76 2.62 47.47
CA ALA A 307 -67.54 3.57 48.56
C ALA A 307 -68.89 4.07 49.08
N SER A 308 -69.08 4.09 50.39
CA SER A 308 -70.30 4.62 51.02
C SER A 308 -69.98 5.84 51.89
N ALA A 309 -70.95 6.75 51.99
CA ALA A 309 -70.89 7.90 52.88
C ALA A 309 -72.29 8.22 53.46
N PRO A 310 -72.38 8.68 54.72
CA PRO A 310 -73.63 9.11 55.33
C PRO A 310 -74.13 10.43 54.75
N VAL A 311 -75.44 10.54 54.56
CA VAL A 311 -76.16 11.79 54.32
C VAL A 311 -76.90 12.11 55.62
N SER A 312 -76.40 13.10 56.37
CA SER A 312 -76.87 13.41 57.71
C SER A 312 -78.36 13.77 57.75
N THR A 313 -78.79 14.62 56.82
CA THR A 313 -80.17 15.09 56.73
C THR A 313 -81.04 14.03 56.05
N GLY A 314 -81.90 13.40 56.85
CA GLY A 314 -82.75 12.28 56.42
C GLY A 314 -82.22 10.90 56.79
N GLU A 315 -81.02 10.82 57.40
CA GLU A 315 -80.34 9.57 57.76
C GLU A 315 -80.20 8.60 56.56
N TRP A 316 -79.92 9.17 55.39
CA TRP A 316 -79.70 8.41 54.16
C TRP A 316 -78.23 7.97 54.05
N MET A 317 -77.97 7.02 53.17
CA MET A 317 -76.63 6.58 52.81
C MET A 317 -76.50 6.65 51.30
N VAL A 318 -75.42 7.28 50.83
CA VAL A 318 -75.02 7.17 49.43
C VAL A 318 -73.98 6.07 49.29
N VAL A 319 -74.10 5.28 48.23
CA VAL A 319 -73.08 4.32 47.80
C VAL A 319 -72.74 4.66 46.37
N ILE A 320 -71.46 4.81 46.07
CA ILE A 320 -70.98 4.92 44.70
C ILE A 320 -70.19 3.67 44.32
N ARG A 321 -70.23 3.30 43.05
CA ARG A 321 -69.40 2.22 42.51
C ARG A 321 -68.68 2.59 41.22
N LYS A 322 -67.50 2.01 41.02
CA LYS A 322 -66.70 2.12 39.78
C LYS A 322 -66.06 0.77 39.44
N SER A 323 -66.09 0.38 38.17
CA SER A 323 -65.57 -0.92 37.72
C SER A 323 -64.06 -1.05 37.99
N GLU A 324 -63.63 -2.21 38.49
CA GLU A 324 -62.20 -2.52 38.69
C GLU A 324 -61.42 -2.40 37.37
N ALA A 325 -61.99 -2.87 36.26
CA ALA A 325 -61.38 -2.75 34.94
C ALA A 325 -61.19 -1.28 34.51
N ALA A 326 -62.18 -0.43 34.75
CA ALA A 326 -62.08 1.00 34.45
C ALA A 326 -61.01 1.71 35.31
N VAL A 327 -60.83 1.27 36.55
CA VAL A 327 -59.81 1.79 37.47
C VAL A 327 -58.40 1.28 37.12
N LEU A 328 -58.28 0.01 36.70
CA LEU A 328 -57.00 -0.61 36.34
C LEU A 328 -56.51 -0.25 34.93
N ALA A 329 -57.40 -0.01 33.96
CA ALA A 329 -57.04 0.31 32.57
C ALA A 329 -55.94 1.40 32.44
N PRO A 330 -56.04 2.58 33.09
CA PRO A 330 -54.96 3.58 33.01
C PRO A 330 -53.65 3.13 33.69
N ILE A 331 -53.73 2.24 34.69
CA ILE A 331 -52.56 1.67 35.37
C ILE A 331 -51.85 0.68 34.45
N GLU A 332 -52.59 -0.23 33.83
CA GLU A 332 -52.07 -1.22 32.88
C GLU A 332 -51.42 -0.54 31.68
N ALA A 333 -52.04 0.51 31.14
CA ALA A 333 -51.47 1.30 30.04
C ALA A 333 -50.11 1.93 30.44
N LYS A 334 -50.00 2.48 31.65
CA LYS A 334 -48.74 3.03 32.17
C LYS A 334 -47.68 1.95 32.39
N ILE A 335 -48.05 0.81 32.97
CA ILE A 335 -47.15 -0.35 33.16
C ILE A 335 -46.64 -0.84 31.81
N ALA A 336 -47.52 -1.02 30.81
CA ALA A 336 -47.15 -1.43 29.47
C ALA A 336 -46.18 -0.45 28.81
N GLY A 337 -46.39 0.87 28.99
CA GLY A 337 -45.46 1.90 28.54
C GLY A 337 -44.08 1.80 29.19
N ILE A 338 -44.01 1.58 30.51
CA ILE A 338 -42.75 1.40 31.25
C ILE A 338 -42.03 0.12 30.81
N ILE A 339 -42.74 -0.99 30.66
CA ILE A 339 -42.18 -2.26 30.16
C ILE A 339 -41.59 -2.07 28.77
N THR A 340 -42.32 -1.39 27.87
CA THR A 340 -41.86 -1.10 26.51
C THR A 340 -40.60 -0.24 26.53
N LEU A 341 -40.56 0.81 27.35
CA LEU A 341 -39.39 1.67 27.51
C LEU A 341 -38.17 0.90 28.03
N VAL A 342 -38.35 0.04 29.03
CA VAL A 342 -37.27 -0.81 29.57
C VAL A 342 -36.82 -1.83 28.52
N ALA A 343 -37.73 -2.44 27.76
CA ALA A 343 -37.38 -3.38 26.69
C ALA A 343 -36.55 -2.70 25.59
N VAL A 344 -36.93 -1.48 25.18
CA VAL A 344 -36.14 -0.66 24.25
C VAL A 344 -34.78 -0.32 24.84
N GLY A 345 -34.71 0.06 26.13
CA GLY A 345 -33.45 0.31 26.83
C GLY A 345 -32.53 -0.91 26.86
N VAL A 346 -33.07 -2.09 27.17
CA VAL A 346 -32.34 -3.37 27.15
C VAL A 346 -31.83 -3.69 25.75
N ALA A 347 -32.68 -3.56 24.72
CA ALA A 347 -32.29 -3.79 23.33
C ALA A 347 -31.16 -2.83 22.91
N LEU A 348 -31.25 -1.55 23.28
CA LEU A 348 -30.22 -0.55 23.00
C LEU A 348 -28.89 -0.90 23.69
N VAL A 349 -28.92 -1.32 24.96
CA VAL A 349 -27.72 -1.75 25.70
C VAL A 349 -27.08 -2.97 25.03
N ILE A 350 -27.87 -3.96 24.61
CA ILE A 350 -27.38 -5.14 23.89
C ILE A 350 -26.73 -4.73 22.57
N VAL A 351 -27.40 -3.91 21.76
CA VAL A 351 -26.89 -3.45 20.46
C VAL A 351 -25.60 -2.64 20.63
N LEU A 352 -25.58 -1.67 21.54
CA LEU A 352 -24.41 -0.85 21.79
C LEU A 352 -23.23 -1.69 22.30
N SER A 353 -23.49 -2.63 23.22
CA SER A 353 -22.47 -3.54 23.72
C SER A 353 -21.92 -4.46 22.63
N LEU A 354 -22.78 -4.99 21.75
CA LEU A 354 -22.36 -5.77 20.58
C LEU A 354 -21.50 -4.93 19.62
N LEU A 355 -21.89 -3.69 19.32
CA LEU A 355 -21.12 -2.78 18.46
C LEU A 355 -19.73 -2.48 19.04
N VAL A 356 -19.65 -2.10 20.32
CA VAL A 356 -18.38 -1.81 20.99
C VAL A 356 -17.49 -3.06 21.03
N THR A 357 -18.06 -4.19 21.44
CA THR A 357 -17.32 -5.45 21.58
C THR A 357 -16.80 -5.94 20.23
N THR A 358 -17.63 -5.88 19.17
CA THR A 358 -17.21 -6.31 17.83
C THR A 358 -16.17 -5.39 17.22
N ASN A 359 -16.24 -4.08 17.47
CA ASN A 359 -15.24 -3.12 17.01
C ASN A 359 -13.86 -3.38 17.68
N ILE A 360 -13.84 -3.52 19.01
CA ILE A 360 -12.62 -3.83 19.77
C ILE A 360 -12.03 -5.18 19.31
N ALA A 361 -12.85 -6.23 19.24
CA ALA A 361 -12.40 -7.56 18.85
C ALA A 361 -11.83 -7.59 17.42
N ARG A 362 -12.44 -6.82 16.49
CA ARG A 362 -11.95 -6.70 15.11
C ARG A 362 -10.57 -6.05 15.05
N ARG A 363 -10.35 -4.97 15.80
CA ARG A 363 -9.07 -4.26 15.88
C ARG A 363 -7.97 -5.15 16.46
N ILE A 364 -8.24 -5.83 17.58
CA ILE A 364 -7.30 -6.77 18.19
C ILE A 364 -6.97 -7.91 17.22
N ARG A 365 -7.97 -8.45 16.50
CA ARG A 365 -7.75 -9.51 15.52
C ARG A 365 -6.84 -9.07 14.39
N LYS A 366 -6.97 -7.83 13.90
CA LYS A 366 -6.04 -7.27 12.89
C LYS A 366 -4.61 -7.23 13.42
N VAL A 367 -4.40 -6.75 14.65
CA VAL A 367 -3.06 -6.73 15.27
C VAL A 367 -2.48 -8.15 15.38
N VAL A 368 -3.30 -9.14 15.79
CA VAL A 368 -2.88 -10.55 15.88
C VAL A 368 -2.53 -11.13 14.50
N ASP A 369 -3.32 -10.82 13.48
CA ASP A 369 -3.08 -11.32 12.12
C ASP A 369 -1.77 -10.77 11.53
N VAL A 370 -1.56 -9.45 11.66
CA VAL A 370 -0.29 -8.83 11.25
C VAL A 370 0.88 -9.37 12.07
N SER A 371 0.70 -9.59 13.38
CA SER A 371 1.72 -10.20 14.23
C SER A 371 2.12 -11.61 13.75
N ASN A 372 1.15 -12.45 13.38
CA ASN A 372 1.43 -13.78 12.82
C ASN A 372 2.17 -13.70 11.47
N ARG A 373 1.86 -12.72 10.63
CA ARG A 373 2.57 -12.48 9.35
C ARG A 373 4.01 -12.03 9.58
N VAL A 374 4.23 -11.12 10.51
CA VAL A 374 5.57 -10.67 10.93
C VAL A 374 6.38 -11.84 11.51
N ALA A 375 5.74 -12.72 12.28
CA ALA A 375 6.39 -13.90 12.85
C ALA A 375 6.88 -14.91 11.80
N VAL A 376 6.31 -14.92 10.58
CA VAL A 376 6.80 -15.73 9.45
C VAL A 376 7.72 -14.96 8.51
N GLY A 377 8.13 -13.74 8.88
CA GLY A 377 9.09 -12.92 8.12
C GLY A 377 8.48 -11.97 7.09
N ASP A 378 7.15 -11.89 6.97
CA ASP A 378 6.49 -10.92 6.09
C ASP A 378 6.45 -9.54 6.76
N LEU A 379 7.44 -8.71 6.45
CA LEU A 379 7.54 -7.34 6.96
C LEU A 379 6.82 -6.32 6.06
N SER A 380 6.23 -6.68 4.92
CA SER A 380 5.59 -5.73 3.98
C SER A 380 4.31 -5.08 4.55
N VAL A 381 3.77 -5.67 5.62
CA VAL A 381 2.46 -5.44 6.22
C VAL A 381 2.30 -4.23 7.14
N ALA A 382 3.34 -3.41 7.34
CA ALA A 382 3.25 -2.28 8.29
C ALA A 382 2.13 -1.29 7.94
N SER A 383 1.79 -1.14 6.65
CA SER A 383 0.68 -0.30 6.19
C SER A 383 -0.72 -0.85 6.53
N ASP A 384 -0.84 -2.16 6.83
CA ASP A 384 -2.13 -2.81 7.08
C ASP A 384 -2.66 -2.52 8.50
N LEU A 385 -1.81 -1.96 9.37
CA LEU A 385 -2.07 -1.64 10.78
C LEU A 385 -2.40 -0.16 11.04
N ASP A 386 -3.03 0.53 10.07
CA ASP A 386 -3.56 1.89 10.29
C ASP A 386 -4.85 1.85 11.13
N ILE A 387 -4.69 1.83 12.45
CA ILE A 387 -5.79 1.91 13.41
C ILE A 387 -5.77 3.30 14.05
N GLN A 388 -6.57 4.22 13.51
CA GLN A 388 -6.78 5.56 14.07
C GLN A 388 -7.70 5.55 15.30
N ALA A 389 -7.30 4.85 16.34
CA ALA A 389 -7.98 4.83 17.62
C ALA A 389 -7.15 5.57 18.67
N LYS A 390 -7.81 6.38 19.51
CA LYS A 390 -7.18 7.08 20.65
C LYS A 390 -7.31 6.29 21.96
N ASP A 391 -7.42 4.98 21.86
CA ASP A 391 -7.58 4.04 22.98
C ASP A 391 -6.37 3.09 23.07
N GLU A 392 -6.41 2.15 24.01
CA GLU A 392 -5.35 1.16 24.20
C GLU A 392 -5.15 0.27 22.96
N THR A 393 -6.18 0.09 22.12
CA THR A 393 -6.04 -0.68 20.87
C THR A 393 -5.25 0.07 19.81
N GLY A 394 -5.41 1.40 19.74
CA GLY A 394 -4.58 2.25 18.89
C GLY A 394 -3.14 2.39 19.39
N LEU A 395 -2.96 2.48 20.72
CA LEU A 395 -1.61 2.47 21.33
C LEU A 395 -0.88 1.15 21.05
N LEU A 396 -1.60 0.02 21.14
CA LEU A 396 -1.08 -1.30 20.79
C LEU A 396 -0.67 -1.35 19.32
N ALA A 397 -1.51 -0.87 18.40
CA ALA A 397 -1.20 -0.81 16.98
C ALA A 397 0.04 0.03 16.69
N THR A 398 0.12 1.23 17.29
CA THR A 398 1.28 2.13 17.16
C THR A 398 2.56 1.49 17.68
N SER A 399 2.49 0.82 18.84
CA SER A 399 3.64 0.13 19.43
C SER A 399 4.11 -1.04 18.54
N PHE A 400 3.16 -1.77 17.94
CA PHE A 400 3.46 -2.85 17.02
C PHE A 400 4.08 -2.34 15.70
N ASN A 401 3.60 -1.21 15.16
CA ASN A 401 4.19 -0.58 13.98
C ASN A 401 5.65 -0.15 14.23
N ARG A 402 5.96 0.44 15.39
CA ARG A 402 7.35 0.77 15.77
C ARG A 402 8.25 -0.46 15.84
N LEU A 403 7.71 -1.60 16.25
CA LEU A 403 8.42 -2.88 16.27
C LEU A 403 8.64 -3.41 14.86
N ILE A 404 7.64 -3.35 13.97
CA ILE A 404 7.79 -3.76 12.57
C ILE A 404 8.84 -2.90 11.85
N GLU A 405 8.81 -1.58 12.05
CA GLU A 405 9.82 -0.66 11.50
C GLU A 405 11.24 -0.99 11.98
N TYR A 406 11.39 -1.37 13.25
CA TYR A 406 12.68 -1.80 13.79
C TYR A 406 13.17 -3.11 13.13
N PHE A 407 12.30 -4.10 12.96
CA PHE A 407 12.64 -5.33 12.23
C PHE A 407 12.97 -5.07 10.75
N ARG A 408 12.26 -4.14 10.09
CA ARG A 408 12.60 -3.70 8.72
C ARG A 408 13.98 -3.06 8.66
N ALA A 409 14.30 -2.19 9.61
CA ALA A 409 15.63 -1.57 9.68
C ALA A 409 16.73 -2.62 9.83
N ILE A 410 16.53 -3.62 10.70
CA ILE A 410 17.45 -4.76 10.85
C ILE A 410 17.58 -5.54 9.54
N SER A 411 16.47 -5.91 8.91
CA SER A 411 16.48 -6.66 7.64
C SER A 411 17.20 -5.91 6.52
N ASN A 412 16.96 -4.61 6.40
CA ASN A 412 17.60 -3.76 5.41
C ASN A 412 19.11 -3.63 5.68
N MET A 413 19.50 -3.48 6.95
CA MET A 413 20.91 -3.47 7.35
C MET A 413 21.59 -4.81 7.01
N SER A 414 20.96 -5.95 7.34
CA SER A 414 21.50 -7.26 6.99
C SER A 414 21.63 -7.46 5.48
N ALA A 415 20.66 -6.99 4.69
CA ALA A 415 20.74 -7.02 3.24
C ALA A 415 21.85 -6.11 2.68
N ALA A 416 22.01 -4.90 3.23
CA ALA A 416 23.07 -3.97 2.84
C ALA A 416 24.46 -4.57 3.11
N VAL A 417 24.67 -5.14 4.30
CA VAL A 417 25.93 -5.83 4.65
C VAL A 417 26.17 -7.04 3.74
N ALA A 418 25.13 -7.79 3.38
CA ALA A 418 25.26 -8.91 2.45
C ALA A 418 25.62 -8.48 1.01
N GLN A 419 25.22 -7.27 0.61
CA GLN A 419 25.56 -6.66 -0.68
C GLN A 419 26.91 -5.91 -0.64
N GLY A 420 27.66 -5.99 0.45
CA GLY A 420 28.95 -5.29 0.60
C GLY A 420 28.84 -3.80 0.92
N ASN A 421 27.64 -3.30 1.24
CA ASN A 421 27.45 -1.91 1.68
C ASN A 421 27.51 -1.81 3.21
N PHE A 422 28.64 -1.33 3.71
CA PHE A 422 28.94 -1.24 5.14
C PHE A 422 28.72 0.15 5.75
N GLU A 423 28.24 1.13 4.97
CA GLU A 423 28.06 2.52 5.43
C GLU A 423 26.80 2.71 6.28
N HIS A 424 25.83 1.81 6.16
CA HIS A 424 24.62 1.87 6.96
C HIS A 424 24.90 1.45 8.41
N ARG A 425 24.36 2.20 9.37
CA ARG A 425 24.41 1.86 10.80
C ARG A 425 23.04 1.93 11.42
N LEU A 426 22.75 0.99 12.31
CA LEU A 426 21.55 1.01 13.14
C LEU A 426 21.76 1.95 14.31
N GLU A 427 20.82 2.88 14.52
CA GLU A 427 20.81 3.75 15.69
C GLU A 427 20.45 2.95 16.95
N GLN A 428 21.26 3.08 17.99
CA GLN A 428 21.02 2.39 19.26
C GLN A 428 19.84 3.06 20.00
N ARG A 429 18.68 2.40 20.04
CA ARG A 429 17.46 2.98 20.63
C ARG A 429 17.43 2.94 22.16
N SER A 430 18.28 2.13 22.78
CA SER A 430 18.36 1.93 24.24
C SER A 430 19.73 1.35 24.64
N PRO A 431 20.21 1.56 25.88
CA PRO A 431 21.40 0.88 26.40
C PRO A 431 21.30 -0.67 26.35
N HIS A 432 20.09 -1.23 26.26
CA HIS A 432 19.84 -2.67 26.15
C HIS A 432 19.64 -3.17 24.71
N ASP A 433 19.80 -2.31 23.71
CA ASP A 433 19.67 -2.67 22.29
C ASP A 433 20.92 -3.42 21.78
N GLN A 434 21.07 -4.67 22.24
CA GLN A 434 22.21 -5.52 21.90
C GLN A 434 22.23 -5.90 20.41
N LEU A 435 21.05 -5.99 19.78
CA LEU A 435 20.92 -6.33 18.36
C LEU A 435 21.53 -5.26 17.45
N ALA A 436 21.22 -3.98 17.68
CA ALA A 436 21.82 -2.89 16.92
C ALA A 436 23.35 -2.84 17.11
N VAL A 437 23.83 -3.03 18.34
CA VAL A 437 25.26 -3.06 18.66
C VAL A 437 25.96 -4.21 17.92
N SER A 438 25.46 -5.45 18.05
CA SER A 438 26.08 -6.61 17.41
C SER A 438 26.06 -6.55 15.88
N LEU A 439 25.01 -6.01 15.27
CA LEU A 439 24.93 -5.84 13.80
C LEU A 439 25.89 -4.77 13.29
N ASN A 440 26.04 -3.65 14.01
CA ASN A 440 27.02 -2.62 13.68
C ASN A 440 28.45 -3.18 13.80
N GLU A 441 28.75 -3.90 14.88
CA GLU A 441 30.06 -4.57 15.06
C GLU A 441 30.32 -5.62 13.97
N MET A 442 29.30 -6.39 13.58
CA MET A 442 29.40 -7.35 12.48
C MET A 442 29.71 -6.65 11.15
N SER A 443 29.03 -5.54 10.83
CA SER A 443 29.27 -4.75 9.62
C SER A 443 30.71 -4.25 9.56
N GLU A 444 31.20 -3.66 10.66
CA GLU A 444 32.58 -3.18 10.77
C GLU A 444 33.61 -4.30 10.60
N ARG A 445 33.41 -5.45 11.25
CA ARG A 445 34.31 -6.60 11.07
C ARG A 445 34.32 -7.13 9.64
N ARG A 446 33.15 -7.12 8.97
CA ARG A 446 33.03 -7.55 7.58
C ARG A 446 33.75 -6.58 6.65
N LYS A 447 33.58 -5.27 6.82
CA LYS A 447 34.30 -4.21 6.09
C LYS A 447 35.80 -4.39 6.17
N LEU A 448 36.34 -4.54 7.39
CA LEU A 448 37.78 -4.73 7.61
C LEU A 448 38.31 -6.01 6.95
N ALA A 449 37.52 -7.09 6.95
CA ALA A 449 37.90 -8.33 6.29
C ALA A 449 37.93 -8.18 4.76
N GLU A 450 36.95 -7.48 4.18
CA GLU A 450 36.86 -7.21 2.73
C GLU A 450 38.05 -6.36 2.27
N GLU A 451 38.37 -5.30 3.01
CA GLU A 451 39.52 -4.42 2.73
C GLU A 451 40.85 -5.19 2.80
N ALA A 452 41.02 -6.07 3.80
CA ALA A 452 42.21 -6.89 3.93
C ALA A 452 42.38 -7.89 2.77
N VAL A 453 41.27 -8.48 2.29
CA VAL A 453 41.28 -9.39 1.14
C VAL A 453 41.62 -8.63 -0.15
N ASN A 454 41.03 -7.45 -0.37
CA ASN A 454 41.30 -6.63 -1.55
C ASN A 454 42.77 -6.19 -1.59
N LEU A 455 43.32 -5.73 -0.46
CA LEU A 455 44.73 -5.36 -0.37
C LEU A 455 45.67 -6.54 -0.71
N ALA A 456 45.39 -7.72 -0.15
CA ALA A 456 46.19 -8.92 -0.43
C ALA A 456 46.11 -9.36 -1.89
N ARG A 457 44.94 -9.21 -2.53
CA ARG A 457 44.76 -9.49 -3.97
C ARG A 457 45.57 -8.50 -4.81
N ASP A 458 45.47 -7.21 -4.52
CA ASP A 458 46.12 -6.16 -5.30
C ASP A 458 47.66 -6.30 -5.22
N GLU A 459 48.21 -6.64 -4.04
CA GLU A 459 49.64 -6.95 -3.87
C GLU A 459 50.07 -8.17 -4.72
N ALA A 460 49.26 -9.23 -4.75
CA ALA A 460 49.55 -10.42 -5.54
C ALA A 460 49.48 -10.15 -7.05
N GLU A 461 48.50 -9.38 -7.52
CA GLU A 461 48.38 -8.99 -8.92
C GLU A 461 49.52 -8.09 -9.36
N GLN A 462 49.91 -7.12 -8.53
CA GLN A 462 51.01 -6.21 -8.82
C GLN A 462 52.35 -6.96 -8.92
N ALA A 463 52.58 -7.95 -8.05
CA ALA A 463 53.74 -8.84 -8.15
C ALA A 463 53.74 -9.67 -9.45
N ASN A 464 52.57 -10.17 -9.89
CA ASN A 464 52.46 -10.97 -11.10
C ASN A 464 52.66 -10.13 -12.39
N ARG A 465 52.14 -8.90 -12.42
CA ARG A 465 52.38 -7.94 -13.51
C ARG A 465 53.86 -7.57 -13.59
N ALA A 466 54.48 -7.22 -12.47
CA ALA A 466 55.91 -6.91 -12.41
C ALA A 466 56.80 -8.07 -12.91
N LYS A 467 56.45 -9.33 -12.58
CA LYS A 467 57.16 -10.51 -13.10
C LYS A 467 57.03 -10.64 -14.62
N SER A 468 55.83 -10.40 -15.17
CA SER A 468 55.58 -10.48 -16.61
C SER A 468 56.32 -9.39 -17.39
N ASP A 469 56.25 -8.15 -16.92
CA ASP A 469 56.87 -6.99 -17.57
C ASP A 469 58.40 -7.10 -17.57
N PHE A 470 58.96 -7.61 -16.47
CA PHE A 470 60.39 -7.92 -16.39
C PHE A 470 60.82 -8.91 -17.47
N LEU A 471 60.08 -10.01 -17.66
CA LEU A 471 60.42 -11.03 -18.66
C LEU A 471 60.25 -10.53 -20.10
N ALA A 472 59.21 -9.74 -20.38
CA ALA A 472 59.00 -9.14 -21.70
C ALA A 472 60.13 -8.16 -22.07
N LYS A 473 60.55 -7.30 -21.12
CA LYS A 473 61.65 -6.35 -21.33
C LYS A 473 62.98 -7.06 -21.53
N MET A 474 63.26 -8.12 -20.77
CA MET A 474 64.47 -8.92 -20.92
C MET A 474 64.56 -9.64 -22.29
N SER A 475 63.44 -9.98 -22.92
CA SER A 475 63.42 -10.57 -24.27
C SER A 475 64.08 -9.68 -25.31
N HIS A 476 63.65 -8.42 -25.40
CA HIS A 476 64.16 -7.46 -26.37
C HIS A 476 65.62 -7.10 -26.12
N GLU A 477 65.99 -6.94 -24.84
CA GLU A 477 67.36 -6.62 -24.42
C GLU A 477 68.36 -7.76 -24.70
N LEU A 478 67.92 -9.02 -24.70
CA LEU A 478 68.78 -10.16 -25.05
C LEU A 478 68.77 -10.48 -26.55
N ARG A 479 67.67 -10.26 -27.27
CA ARG A 479 67.56 -10.52 -28.72
C ARG A 479 68.45 -9.59 -29.54
N THR A 480 68.50 -8.31 -29.17
CA THR A 480 69.26 -7.27 -29.89
C THR A 480 70.77 -7.57 -29.97
N PRO A 481 71.49 -7.83 -28.87
CA PRO A 481 72.91 -8.18 -28.94
C PRO A 481 73.16 -9.53 -29.61
N MET A 482 72.23 -10.49 -29.50
CA MET A 482 72.38 -11.81 -30.13
C MET A 482 72.24 -11.75 -31.65
N ASN A 483 71.26 -11.01 -32.16
CA ASN A 483 71.11 -10.79 -33.60
C ASN A 483 72.33 -10.08 -34.20
N ALA A 484 72.93 -9.15 -33.45
CA ALA A 484 74.18 -8.51 -33.85
C ALA A 484 75.36 -9.51 -33.89
N ILE A 485 75.53 -10.36 -32.87
CA ILE A 485 76.59 -11.39 -32.83
C ILE A 485 76.42 -12.39 -33.99
N ILE A 486 75.19 -12.84 -34.26
CA ILE A 486 74.89 -13.75 -35.38
C ILE A 486 75.23 -13.06 -36.71
N GLY A 487 74.75 -11.83 -36.93
CA GLY A 487 75.01 -11.08 -38.15
C GLY A 487 76.49 -10.79 -38.39
N TYR A 488 77.25 -10.40 -37.36
CA TYR A 488 78.71 -10.22 -37.48
C TYR A 488 79.45 -11.53 -37.73
N SER A 489 79.02 -12.64 -37.11
CA SER A 489 79.64 -13.95 -37.36
C SER A 489 79.38 -14.46 -38.78
N GLU A 490 78.21 -14.17 -39.36
CA GLU A 490 77.85 -14.49 -40.74
C GLU A 490 78.64 -13.65 -41.75
N MET A 491 78.70 -12.33 -41.54
CA MET A 491 79.53 -11.44 -42.37
C MET A 491 81.01 -11.81 -42.34
N LEU A 492 81.56 -12.18 -41.18
CA LEU A 492 82.96 -12.61 -41.06
C LEU A 492 83.19 -13.98 -41.70
N GLU A 493 82.19 -14.87 -41.71
CA GLU A 493 82.25 -16.16 -42.38
C GLU A 493 82.32 -15.97 -43.90
N GLU A 494 81.46 -15.13 -44.46
CA GLU A 494 81.49 -14.73 -45.88
C GLU A 494 82.83 -14.06 -46.25
N GLU A 495 83.33 -13.14 -45.43
CA GLU A 495 84.59 -12.44 -45.67
C GLU A 495 85.82 -13.38 -45.58
N ALA A 496 85.79 -14.36 -44.67
CA ALA A 496 86.83 -15.39 -44.57
C ALA A 496 86.81 -16.36 -45.78
N GLU A 497 85.62 -16.67 -46.31
CA GLU A 497 85.44 -17.44 -47.55
C GLU A 497 86.00 -16.66 -48.76
N ASP A 498 85.67 -15.36 -48.89
CA ASP A 498 86.14 -14.49 -49.97
C ASP A 498 87.67 -14.26 -49.94
N LEU A 499 88.27 -14.17 -48.75
CA LEU A 499 89.72 -13.99 -48.56
C LEU A 499 90.52 -15.30 -48.59
N GLY A 500 89.87 -16.45 -48.77
CA GLY A 500 90.50 -17.77 -48.79
C GLY A 500 91.12 -18.19 -47.45
N GLN A 501 90.62 -17.66 -46.33
CA GLN A 501 91.12 -17.97 -44.99
C GLN A 501 90.39 -19.17 -44.39
N GLU A 502 90.65 -20.35 -44.99
CA GLU A 502 89.96 -21.60 -44.65
C GLU A 502 90.09 -22.03 -43.17
N ASP A 503 91.14 -21.57 -42.48
CA ASP A 503 91.37 -21.89 -41.06
C ASP A 503 90.36 -21.23 -40.11
N PHE A 504 89.78 -20.07 -40.47
CA PHE A 504 88.85 -19.32 -39.58
C PHE A 504 87.38 -19.71 -39.78
N ILE A 505 87.02 -20.23 -40.96
CA ILE A 505 85.64 -20.61 -41.30
C ILE A 505 85.05 -21.61 -40.28
N PRO A 506 85.77 -22.68 -39.84
CA PRO A 506 85.22 -23.62 -38.87
C PRO A 506 84.92 -22.99 -37.50
N ASP A 507 85.70 -21.99 -37.08
CA ASP A 507 85.50 -21.32 -35.80
C ASP A 507 84.39 -20.25 -35.88
N LEU A 508 84.26 -19.55 -37.00
CA LEU A 508 83.14 -18.64 -37.27
C LEU A 508 81.81 -19.40 -37.37
N LYS A 509 81.79 -20.55 -38.06
CA LYS A 509 80.63 -21.46 -38.08
C LYS A 509 80.22 -21.93 -36.68
N LYS A 510 81.19 -22.18 -35.79
CA LYS A 510 80.89 -22.50 -34.38
C LYS A 510 80.29 -21.33 -33.62
N ILE A 511 80.82 -20.11 -33.78
CA ILE A 511 80.29 -18.90 -33.13
C ILE A 511 78.87 -18.61 -33.64
N HIS A 512 78.66 -18.67 -34.94
CA HIS A 512 77.37 -18.48 -35.59
C HIS A 512 76.34 -19.52 -35.09
N SER A 513 76.73 -20.80 -35.06
CA SER A 513 75.89 -21.88 -34.52
C SER A 513 75.58 -21.71 -33.03
N ALA A 514 76.56 -21.31 -32.21
CA ALA A 514 76.36 -21.05 -30.79
C ALA A 514 75.44 -19.83 -30.56
N GLY A 515 75.55 -18.81 -31.39
CA GLY A 515 74.67 -17.63 -31.38
C GLY A 515 73.22 -17.98 -31.70
N LYS A 516 72.99 -18.72 -32.78
CA LYS A 516 71.66 -19.24 -33.15
C LYS A 516 71.09 -20.14 -32.05
N HIS A 517 71.91 -20.98 -31.41
CA HIS A 517 71.47 -21.85 -30.33
C HIS A 517 71.02 -21.07 -29.07
N LEU A 518 71.76 -20.02 -28.69
CA LEU A 518 71.41 -19.19 -27.53
C LEU A 518 70.14 -18.37 -27.79
N LEU A 519 69.93 -17.88 -29.02
CA LEU A 519 68.70 -17.19 -29.40
C LEU A 519 67.48 -18.13 -29.32
N ALA A 520 67.62 -19.37 -29.78
CA ALA A 520 66.57 -20.39 -29.64
C ALA A 520 66.24 -20.67 -28.16
N LEU A 521 67.25 -20.79 -27.30
CA LEU A 521 67.07 -20.96 -25.84
C LEU A 521 66.27 -19.81 -25.20
N ILE A 522 66.57 -18.57 -25.60
CA ILE A 522 65.86 -17.39 -25.08
C ILE A 522 64.40 -17.43 -25.52
N ASN A 523 64.13 -17.73 -26.79
CA ASN A 523 62.76 -17.84 -27.29
C ASN A 523 61.99 -18.98 -26.58
N ASP A 524 62.61 -20.14 -26.37
CA ASP A 524 62.00 -21.27 -25.64
C ASP A 524 61.61 -20.89 -24.19
N ILE A 525 62.47 -20.16 -23.48
CA ILE A 525 62.19 -19.67 -22.10
C ILE A 525 61.03 -18.67 -22.09
N LEU A 526 60.96 -17.81 -23.10
CA LEU A 526 59.91 -16.81 -23.23
C LEU A 526 58.57 -17.43 -23.58
N ASP A 527 58.55 -18.41 -24.49
CA ASP A 527 57.35 -19.17 -24.83
C ASP A 527 56.82 -19.90 -23.59
N LEU A 528 57.68 -20.56 -22.82
CA LEU A 528 57.28 -21.18 -21.55
C LEU A 528 56.71 -20.14 -20.56
N SER A 529 57.34 -18.97 -20.46
CA SER A 529 56.89 -17.89 -19.57
C SER A 529 55.54 -17.30 -19.98
N LYS A 530 55.28 -17.15 -21.29
CA LYS A 530 53.99 -16.68 -21.83
C LYS A 530 52.88 -17.71 -21.57
N ILE A 531 53.20 -19.01 -21.74
CA ILE A 531 52.28 -20.10 -21.46
C ILE A 531 51.91 -20.14 -19.97
N GLU A 532 52.88 -20.07 -19.05
CA GLU A 532 52.61 -20.04 -17.59
C GLU A 532 51.81 -18.81 -17.15
N ALA A 533 51.99 -17.68 -17.83
CA ALA A 533 51.23 -16.45 -17.59
C ALA A 533 49.83 -16.46 -18.22
N GLY A 534 49.46 -17.50 -18.97
CA GLY A 534 48.18 -17.58 -19.71
C GLY A 534 48.07 -16.58 -20.87
N LYS A 535 49.21 -16.03 -21.34
CA LYS A 535 49.29 -14.99 -22.39
C LYS A 535 49.66 -15.56 -23.77
N MET A 536 49.65 -16.89 -23.90
CA MET A 536 49.93 -17.56 -25.17
C MET A 536 48.59 -17.86 -25.86
N GLU A 537 48.35 -17.24 -27.00
CA GLU A 537 47.13 -17.42 -27.80
C GLU A 537 47.33 -18.48 -28.88
N LEU A 538 46.26 -19.19 -29.24
CA LEU A 538 46.23 -20.14 -30.34
C LEU A 538 45.64 -19.46 -31.58
N PHE A 539 46.32 -19.58 -32.71
CA PHE A 539 45.82 -19.10 -34.00
C PHE A 539 45.30 -20.30 -34.79
N LEU A 540 44.00 -20.56 -34.67
CA LEU A 540 43.38 -21.74 -35.28
C LEU A 540 43.07 -21.48 -36.76
N GLU A 541 43.64 -22.31 -37.64
CA GLU A 541 43.39 -22.28 -39.07
C GLU A 541 43.11 -23.67 -39.61
N THR A 542 42.37 -23.76 -40.73
CA THR A 542 42.10 -25.04 -41.40
C THR A 542 43.17 -25.29 -42.45
N PHE A 543 43.90 -26.39 -42.33
CA PHE A 543 44.96 -26.76 -43.28
C PHE A 543 44.91 -28.25 -43.65
N ASP A 544 45.48 -28.60 -44.80
CA ASP A 544 45.63 -29.98 -45.24
C ASP A 544 46.79 -30.67 -44.53
N ILE A 545 46.56 -31.88 -44.01
CA ILE A 545 47.53 -32.59 -43.18
C ILE A 545 48.68 -33.14 -44.02
N ARG A 546 48.42 -33.57 -45.27
CA ARG A 546 49.46 -34.12 -46.13
C ARG A 546 50.44 -33.04 -46.56
N GLU A 547 49.93 -31.89 -47.00
CA GLU A 547 50.77 -30.74 -47.35
C GLU A 547 51.66 -30.32 -46.18
N MET A 548 51.10 -30.25 -44.96
CA MET A 548 51.86 -29.93 -43.75
C MET A 548 52.96 -30.96 -43.45
N ILE A 549 52.68 -32.26 -43.59
CA ILE A 549 53.68 -33.33 -43.35
C ILE A 549 54.78 -33.28 -44.41
N ASP A 550 54.45 -33.06 -45.68
CA ASP A 550 55.42 -32.95 -46.76
C ASP A 550 56.36 -31.75 -46.55
N ASP A 551 55.83 -30.61 -46.09
CA ASP A 551 56.61 -29.43 -45.70
C ASP A 551 57.58 -29.74 -44.55
N VAL A 552 57.10 -30.42 -43.49
CA VAL A 552 57.94 -30.80 -42.34
C VAL A 552 59.03 -31.78 -42.77
N VAL A 553 58.68 -32.79 -43.54
CA VAL A 553 59.58 -33.85 -44.03
C VAL A 553 60.67 -33.27 -44.92
N SER A 554 60.33 -32.45 -45.91
CA SER A 554 61.30 -31.84 -46.82
C SER A 554 62.35 -31.00 -46.09
N THR A 555 61.95 -30.37 -44.97
CA THR A 555 62.83 -29.57 -44.13
C THR A 555 63.76 -30.43 -43.27
N VAL A 556 63.30 -31.56 -42.71
CA VAL A 556 64.14 -32.42 -41.85
C VAL A 556 64.94 -33.49 -42.60
N GLN A 557 64.59 -33.76 -43.86
CA GLN A 557 65.24 -34.78 -44.69
C GLN A 557 66.77 -34.65 -44.72
N PRO A 558 67.37 -33.46 -44.96
CA PRO A 558 68.82 -33.32 -45.01
C PRO A 558 69.48 -33.60 -43.65
N LEU A 559 68.81 -33.22 -42.55
CA LEU A 559 69.30 -33.46 -41.19
C LEU A 559 69.34 -34.96 -40.86
N ILE A 560 68.33 -35.71 -41.27
CA ILE A 560 68.24 -37.16 -41.05
C ILE A 560 69.28 -37.90 -41.91
N GLU A 561 69.42 -37.53 -43.18
CA GLU A 561 70.41 -38.11 -44.09
C GLU A 561 71.86 -37.82 -43.67
N SER A 562 72.13 -36.63 -43.09
CA SER A 562 73.46 -36.28 -42.59
C SER A 562 74.01 -37.26 -41.53
N LYS A 563 73.10 -37.96 -40.83
CA LYS A 563 73.42 -39.01 -39.85
C LYS A 563 73.25 -40.43 -40.39
N SER A 564 73.13 -40.57 -41.71
CA SER A 564 72.89 -41.84 -42.43
C SER A 564 71.62 -42.58 -41.99
N ASN A 565 70.63 -41.87 -41.44
CA ASN A 565 69.34 -42.44 -41.07
C ASN A 565 68.40 -42.48 -42.28
N ARG A 566 67.44 -43.41 -42.28
CA ARG A 566 66.36 -43.48 -43.28
C ARG A 566 65.06 -42.96 -42.68
N LEU A 567 64.42 -42.01 -43.38
CA LEU A 567 63.07 -41.52 -43.03
C LEU A 567 62.02 -42.27 -43.86
N GLU A 568 61.01 -42.82 -43.19
CA GLU A 568 59.81 -43.37 -43.82
C GLU A 568 58.58 -42.59 -43.34
N VAL A 569 57.69 -42.24 -44.27
CA VAL A 569 56.48 -41.47 -43.98
C VAL A 569 55.27 -42.31 -44.38
N ASP A 570 54.43 -42.61 -43.39
CA ASP A 570 53.16 -43.30 -43.54
C ASP A 570 52.04 -42.32 -43.19
N CYS A 571 51.58 -41.60 -44.21
CA CYS A 571 50.42 -40.73 -44.12
C CYS A 571 49.37 -41.29 -45.08
N PRO A 572 48.14 -41.61 -44.65
CA PRO A 572 47.10 -42.13 -45.52
C PRO A 572 46.46 -41.01 -46.36
N GLU A 573 45.87 -41.34 -47.52
CA GLU A 573 45.27 -40.34 -48.44
C GLU A 573 44.00 -39.69 -47.86
N ASP A 574 43.34 -40.35 -46.90
CA ASP A 574 42.15 -39.87 -46.20
C ASP A 574 42.46 -39.12 -44.89
N ALA A 575 43.73 -38.75 -44.67
CA ALA A 575 44.12 -37.94 -43.52
C ALA A 575 43.32 -36.63 -43.43
N GLY A 576 42.91 -36.04 -44.56
CA GLY A 576 42.00 -34.88 -44.63
C GLY A 576 42.58 -33.59 -44.05
N SER A 577 41.70 -32.64 -43.69
CA SER A 577 42.08 -31.35 -43.09
C SER A 577 41.87 -31.33 -41.56
N MET A 578 42.59 -30.43 -40.89
CA MET A 578 42.49 -30.17 -39.45
C MET A 578 42.34 -28.67 -39.20
N LEU A 579 41.52 -28.29 -38.21
CA LEU A 579 41.44 -26.94 -37.65
C LEU A 579 42.26 -26.89 -36.36
N ALA A 580 43.44 -26.29 -36.43
CA ALA A 580 44.38 -26.17 -35.30
C ALA A 580 45.41 -25.06 -35.57
N ASP A 581 46.34 -24.83 -34.65
CA ASP A 581 47.47 -23.92 -34.89
C ASP A 581 48.58 -24.65 -35.67
N LEU A 582 48.64 -24.40 -36.99
CA LEU A 582 49.60 -25.01 -37.90
C LEU A 582 51.05 -24.80 -37.44
N THR A 583 51.36 -23.60 -36.96
CA THR A 583 52.71 -23.22 -36.54
C THR A 583 53.16 -24.05 -35.34
N LYS A 584 52.28 -24.23 -34.33
CA LYS A 584 52.60 -25.04 -33.14
C LYS A 584 52.66 -26.53 -33.43
N ILE A 585 51.85 -27.03 -34.36
CA ILE A 585 51.90 -28.42 -34.81
C ILE A 585 53.21 -28.70 -35.55
N ARG A 586 53.61 -27.83 -36.50
CA ARG A 586 54.91 -27.94 -37.17
C ARG A 586 56.06 -27.90 -36.18
N GLN A 587 56.04 -26.97 -35.22
CA GLN A 587 57.07 -26.86 -34.18
C GLN A 587 57.18 -28.13 -33.32
N THR A 588 56.02 -28.73 -32.98
CA THR A 588 55.94 -30.01 -32.26
C THR A 588 56.62 -31.12 -33.07
N LEU A 589 56.27 -31.27 -34.35
CA LEU A 589 56.84 -32.30 -35.22
C LEU A 589 58.33 -32.09 -35.48
N PHE A 590 58.79 -30.86 -35.70
CA PHE A 590 60.21 -30.53 -35.81
C PHE A 590 60.99 -30.90 -34.56
N ASN A 591 60.43 -30.63 -33.37
CA ASN A 591 61.08 -30.98 -32.11
C ASN A 591 61.16 -32.51 -31.93
N LEU A 592 60.12 -33.27 -32.29
CA LEU A 592 60.17 -34.74 -32.21
C LEU A 592 61.12 -35.35 -33.25
N LEU A 593 61.09 -34.89 -34.50
CA LEU A 593 61.93 -35.40 -35.59
C LEU A 593 63.41 -35.05 -35.42
N SER A 594 63.71 -33.85 -34.95
CA SER A 594 65.09 -33.47 -34.62
C SER A 594 65.63 -34.29 -33.44
N ASN A 595 64.80 -34.60 -32.44
CA ASN A 595 65.19 -35.53 -31.37
C ASN A 595 65.40 -36.95 -31.89
N ALA A 596 64.50 -37.48 -32.72
CA ALA A 596 64.65 -38.81 -33.33
C ALA A 596 65.95 -38.92 -34.16
N SER A 597 66.25 -37.90 -34.98
CA SER A 597 67.51 -37.79 -35.74
C SER A 597 68.72 -37.66 -34.82
N LYS A 598 68.59 -36.90 -33.73
CA LYS A 598 69.68 -36.68 -32.78
C LYS A 598 70.13 -37.98 -32.10
N PHE A 599 69.19 -38.85 -31.72
CA PHE A 599 69.45 -40.05 -30.90
C PHE A 599 69.52 -41.38 -31.69
N THR A 600 69.41 -41.30 -33.01
CA THR A 600 69.55 -42.45 -33.93
C THR A 600 70.74 -42.25 -34.85
N GLU A 601 71.55 -43.29 -35.06
CA GLU A 601 72.65 -43.29 -36.04
C GLU A 601 72.54 -44.51 -36.95
N SER A 602 72.65 -44.30 -38.28
CA SER A 602 72.51 -45.36 -39.28
C SER A 602 71.23 -46.22 -39.13
N GLY A 603 70.16 -45.63 -38.58
CA GLY A 603 68.93 -46.30 -38.22
C GLY A 603 67.74 -45.90 -39.09
N LYS A 604 66.54 -46.16 -38.58
CA LYS A 604 65.27 -45.86 -39.23
C LYS A 604 64.43 -44.94 -38.34
N ILE A 605 63.86 -43.91 -38.95
CA ILE A 605 62.88 -43.00 -38.36
C ILE A 605 61.60 -43.11 -39.17
N THR A 606 60.46 -43.28 -38.51
CA THR A 606 59.15 -43.43 -39.16
C THR A 606 58.19 -42.37 -38.63
N VAL A 607 57.55 -41.62 -39.52
CA VAL A 607 56.42 -40.74 -39.20
C VAL A 607 55.15 -41.45 -39.61
N ASN A 608 54.22 -41.62 -38.68
CA ASN A 608 52.90 -42.20 -38.95
C ASN A 608 51.81 -41.19 -38.55
N VAL A 609 50.81 -41.02 -39.41
CA VAL A 609 49.63 -40.20 -39.13
C VAL A 609 48.38 -41.08 -39.19
N VAL A 610 47.64 -41.13 -38.09
CA VAL A 610 46.38 -41.89 -38.01
C VAL A 610 45.25 -40.95 -37.61
N ARG A 611 44.14 -41.00 -38.35
CA ARG A 611 42.88 -40.36 -37.97
C ARG A 611 41.99 -41.39 -37.26
N GLU A 612 41.56 -41.09 -36.04
CA GLU A 612 40.68 -41.95 -35.24
C GLU A 612 39.47 -41.16 -34.72
N ASP A 613 38.28 -41.75 -34.75
CA ASP A 613 37.12 -41.17 -34.08
C ASP A 613 37.05 -41.67 -32.63
N ARG A 614 37.13 -40.75 -31.66
CA ARG A 614 37.05 -41.02 -30.22
C ARG A 614 35.92 -40.19 -29.60
N ASP A 615 34.98 -40.84 -28.93
CA ASP A 615 33.87 -40.21 -28.20
C ASP A 615 33.08 -39.17 -29.01
N GLY A 616 32.85 -39.43 -30.30
CA GLY A 616 32.08 -38.55 -31.19
C GLY A 616 32.83 -37.33 -31.72
N SER A 617 34.15 -37.23 -31.49
CA SER A 617 35.04 -36.23 -32.09
C SER A 617 36.13 -36.93 -32.90
N SER A 618 36.52 -36.35 -34.04
CA SER A 618 37.62 -36.86 -34.86
C SER A 618 38.96 -36.39 -34.29
N TRP A 619 39.94 -37.28 -34.15
CA TRP A 619 41.27 -37.04 -33.60
C TRP A 619 42.35 -37.44 -34.59
N LEU A 620 43.48 -36.74 -34.55
CA LEU A 620 44.70 -37.07 -35.29
C LEU A 620 45.78 -37.47 -34.32
N ILE A 621 46.45 -38.57 -34.64
CA ILE A 621 47.57 -39.12 -33.88
C ILE A 621 48.79 -39.09 -34.78
N PHE A 622 49.75 -38.25 -34.43
CA PHE A 622 51.07 -38.21 -35.05
C PHE A 622 52.02 -39.06 -34.22
N SER A 623 52.59 -40.10 -34.83
CA SER A 623 53.64 -40.91 -34.21
C SER A 623 54.98 -40.67 -34.89
N VAL A 624 56.03 -40.43 -34.10
CA VAL A 624 57.43 -40.40 -34.56
C VAL A 624 58.19 -41.50 -33.86
N LYS A 625 58.57 -42.53 -34.63
CA LYS A 625 59.30 -43.71 -34.16
C LYS A 625 60.74 -43.67 -34.61
N ASP A 626 61.68 -43.94 -33.71
CA ASP A 626 63.10 -44.04 -33.98
C ASP A 626 63.66 -45.39 -33.54
N SER A 627 64.73 -45.85 -34.19
CA SER A 627 65.47 -47.08 -33.83
C SER A 627 66.77 -46.77 -33.07
N GLY A 628 66.77 -45.67 -32.30
CA GLY A 628 67.93 -45.15 -31.60
C GLY A 628 68.21 -45.83 -30.26
N ILE A 629 68.88 -45.10 -29.37
CA ILE A 629 69.36 -45.64 -28.08
C ILE A 629 68.25 -46.03 -27.10
N GLY A 630 67.02 -45.56 -27.29
CA GLY A 630 65.91 -45.75 -26.35
C GLY A 630 66.15 -45.13 -24.97
N MET A 631 65.21 -45.35 -24.04
CA MET A 631 65.22 -44.76 -22.69
C MET A 631 64.81 -45.79 -21.62
N THR A 632 65.31 -45.59 -20.40
CA THR A 632 64.87 -46.34 -19.20
C THR A 632 63.54 -45.81 -18.66
N GLU A 633 62.83 -46.62 -17.85
CA GLU A 633 61.59 -46.18 -17.16
C GLU A 633 61.78 -44.90 -16.34
N GLY A 634 62.93 -44.76 -15.66
CA GLY A 634 63.26 -43.57 -14.88
C GLY A 634 63.49 -42.31 -15.75
N GLN A 635 64.04 -42.47 -16.95
CA GLN A 635 64.20 -41.38 -17.91
C GLN A 635 62.84 -40.98 -18.49
N MET A 636 62.02 -41.94 -18.93
CA MET A 636 60.68 -41.69 -19.49
C MET A 636 59.77 -40.90 -18.54
N ALA A 637 59.88 -41.12 -17.22
CA ALA A 637 59.09 -40.38 -16.23
C ALA A 637 59.46 -38.89 -16.12
N ARG A 638 60.65 -38.48 -16.58
CA ARG A 638 61.20 -37.13 -16.37
C ARG A 638 61.48 -36.36 -17.65
N ILE A 639 61.34 -36.96 -18.84
CA ILE A 639 61.74 -36.31 -20.11
C ILE A 639 60.93 -35.05 -20.45
N PHE A 640 59.73 -34.92 -19.90
CA PHE A 640 58.91 -33.74 -20.17
C PHE A 640 59.15 -32.61 -19.16
N ASP A 641 59.78 -32.87 -18.01
CA ASP A 641 60.05 -31.86 -16.97
C ASP A 641 60.98 -30.75 -17.50
N SER A 642 60.73 -29.50 -17.11
CA SER A 642 61.52 -28.35 -17.55
C SER A 642 63.00 -28.52 -17.17
N PHE A 643 63.90 -28.37 -18.15
CA PHE A 643 65.35 -28.49 -17.99
C PHE A 643 65.86 -29.90 -17.64
N SER A 644 65.05 -30.94 -17.87
CA SER A 644 65.44 -32.33 -17.63
C SER A 644 66.27 -32.88 -18.81
N GLN A 645 67.42 -33.51 -18.52
CA GLN A 645 68.27 -34.19 -19.51
C GLN A 645 68.68 -35.58 -19.00
N ALA A 646 68.78 -36.55 -19.91
CA ALA A 646 68.82 -37.97 -19.57
C ALA A 646 70.12 -38.51 -18.92
N ASP A 647 71.27 -37.80 -18.98
CA ASP A 647 72.47 -38.05 -18.13
C ASP A 647 73.64 -37.05 -18.38
N ASN A 648 74.53 -36.87 -17.39
CA ASN A 648 75.69 -35.95 -17.44
C ASN A 648 76.90 -36.44 -18.31
N SER A 649 76.86 -37.65 -18.86
CA SER A 649 77.94 -38.23 -19.70
C SER A 649 77.69 -38.11 -21.21
N THR A 650 76.43 -37.93 -21.63
CA THR A 650 75.99 -37.75 -23.02
C THR A 650 76.03 -36.28 -23.49
N THR A 651 76.25 -35.35 -22.58
CA THR A 651 76.36 -33.89 -22.82
C THR A 651 77.54 -33.48 -23.70
N ARG A 652 78.57 -34.33 -23.87
CA ARG A 652 79.72 -33.99 -24.74
C ARG A 652 79.47 -34.20 -26.23
N ASN A 653 78.51 -35.04 -26.63
CA ASN A 653 78.32 -35.40 -28.04
C ASN A 653 77.00 -34.91 -28.65
N TYR A 654 75.95 -34.64 -27.85
CA TYR A 654 74.62 -34.30 -28.39
C TYR A 654 73.89 -33.23 -27.53
N GLY A 655 74.21 -31.95 -27.71
CA GLY A 655 73.63 -30.81 -26.97
C GLY A 655 72.13 -30.54 -27.24
N GLY A 656 71.41 -29.93 -26.30
CA GLY A 656 69.99 -29.52 -26.40
C GLY A 656 69.51 -28.70 -25.19
N THR A 657 68.39 -28.01 -25.30
CA THR A 657 67.90 -27.02 -24.30
C THR A 657 67.17 -27.64 -23.10
N GLY A 658 66.65 -28.86 -23.25
CA GLY A 658 65.81 -29.51 -22.24
C GLY A 658 64.42 -28.88 -22.07
N LEU A 659 64.01 -27.97 -22.97
CA LEU A 659 62.71 -27.30 -22.95
C LEU A 659 61.77 -27.76 -24.06
N GLY A 660 62.30 -28.26 -25.18
CA GLY A 660 61.49 -28.61 -26.36
C GLY A 660 60.34 -29.58 -26.07
N LEU A 661 60.59 -30.67 -25.33
CA LEU A 661 59.54 -31.64 -24.95
C LEU A 661 58.53 -31.05 -23.96
N THR A 662 58.96 -30.17 -23.06
CA THR A 662 58.07 -29.44 -22.14
C THR A 662 57.14 -28.52 -22.90
N ILE A 663 57.67 -27.74 -23.86
CA ILE A 663 56.91 -26.82 -24.72
C ILE A 663 55.94 -27.62 -25.61
N THR A 664 56.40 -28.74 -26.18
CA THR A 664 55.57 -29.65 -26.99
C THR A 664 54.37 -30.15 -26.20
N ARG A 665 54.59 -30.59 -24.95
CA ARG A 665 53.50 -31.02 -24.06
C ARG A 665 52.51 -29.89 -23.80
N ARG A 666 52.99 -28.66 -23.54
CA ARG A 666 52.11 -27.50 -23.34
C ARG A 666 51.31 -27.12 -24.58
N PHE A 667 51.90 -27.16 -25.77
CA PHE A 667 51.15 -26.95 -27.02
C PHE A 667 50.05 -27.99 -27.23
N CYS A 668 50.35 -29.27 -26.95
CA CYS A 668 49.34 -30.32 -27.00
C CYS A 668 48.20 -30.04 -26.01
N GLU A 669 48.52 -29.75 -24.75
CA GLU A 669 47.53 -29.44 -23.70
C GLU A 669 46.65 -28.23 -24.07
N MET A 670 47.26 -27.16 -24.59
CA MET A 670 46.54 -25.96 -25.04
C MET A 670 45.56 -26.28 -26.18
N MET A 671 45.94 -27.15 -27.12
CA MET A 671 45.07 -27.61 -28.22
C MET A 671 44.07 -28.70 -27.80
N GLY A 672 43.94 -29.00 -26.51
CA GLY A 672 43.05 -30.06 -25.99
C GLY A 672 43.54 -31.48 -26.31
N GLY A 673 44.80 -31.63 -26.70
CA GLY A 673 45.48 -32.87 -27.01
C GLY A 673 46.41 -33.36 -25.89
N SER A 674 47.19 -34.39 -26.20
CA SER A 674 48.18 -34.97 -25.28
C SER A 674 49.37 -35.55 -26.03
N ILE A 675 50.50 -35.66 -25.34
CA ILE A 675 51.70 -36.35 -25.83
C ILE A 675 52.07 -37.51 -24.89
N HIS A 676 52.43 -38.65 -25.46
CA HIS A 676 52.90 -39.84 -24.76
C HIS A 676 54.15 -40.41 -25.45
N VAL A 677 54.91 -41.25 -24.74
CA VAL A 677 56.11 -41.92 -25.27
C VAL A 677 56.14 -43.38 -24.85
N GLU A 678 56.51 -44.24 -25.77
CA GLU A 678 56.90 -45.63 -25.51
C GLU A 678 58.37 -45.80 -25.90
N SER A 679 59.22 -46.32 -25.01
CA SER A 679 60.64 -46.49 -25.30
C SER A 679 61.23 -47.68 -24.56
N GLN A 680 62.20 -48.34 -25.18
CA GLN A 680 62.99 -49.41 -24.58
C GLN A 680 64.47 -49.18 -24.88
N GLU A 681 65.29 -49.16 -23.83
CA GLU A 681 66.74 -48.99 -23.93
C GLU A 681 67.36 -50.01 -24.91
N GLY A 682 68.12 -49.49 -25.88
CA GLY A 682 68.77 -50.25 -26.95
C GLY A 682 67.88 -50.65 -28.15
N VAL A 683 66.58 -50.33 -28.12
CA VAL A 683 65.62 -50.69 -29.19
C VAL A 683 65.14 -49.46 -29.96
N GLY A 684 64.90 -48.34 -29.25
CA GLY A 684 64.41 -47.08 -29.84
C GLY A 684 63.26 -46.48 -29.04
N SER A 685 62.70 -45.38 -29.54
CA SER A 685 61.57 -44.67 -28.92
C SER A 685 60.47 -44.35 -29.91
N GLU A 686 59.24 -44.21 -29.43
CA GLU A 686 58.08 -43.79 -30.22
C GLU A 686 57.28 -42.75 -29.45
N PHE A 687 57.15 -41.56 -30.02
CA PHE A 687 56.39 -40.45 -29.45
C PHE A 687 55.04 -40.31 -30.15
N PHE A 688 53.97 -40.29 -29.37
CA PHE A 688 52.60 -40.17 -29.85
C PHE A 688 52.01 -38.82 -29.45
N VAL A 689 51.59 -38.01 -30.41
CA VAL A 689 50.90 -36.74 -30.23
C VAL A 689 49.46 -36.88 -30.72
N ALA A 690 48.50 -36.82 -29.80
CA ALA A 690 47.08 -36.92 -30.10
C ALA A 690 46.41 -35.54 -29.97
N ILE A 691 45.85 -35.01 -31.06
CA ILE A 691 45.20 -33.69 -31.11
C ILE A 691 43.81 -33.83 -31.76
N PRO A 692 42.76 -33.16 -31.24
CA PRO A 692 41.45 -33.13 -31.90
C PRO A 692 41.54 -32.52 -33.30
N ALA A 693 40.92 -33.15 -34.31
CA ALA A 693 40.89 -32.64 -35.69
C ALA A 693 40.23 -31.25 -35.82
N SER A 694 39.44 -30.87 -34.82
CA SER A 694 38.91 -29.52 -34.64
C SER A 694 39.21 -29.08 -33.22
N VAL A 695 40.29 -28.32 -33.05
CA VAL A 695 40.61 -27.66 -31.79
C VAL A 695 39.54 -26.60 -31.52
N LYS A 696 38.93 -26.63 -30.35
CA LYS A 696 37.96 -25.62 -29.92
C LYS A 696 38.68 -24.65 -29.00
N ASP A 697 38.65 -23.36 -29.32
CA ASP A 697 39.10 -22.34 -28.38
C ASP A 697 38.11 -22.26 -27.20
N PRO A 698 38.54 -22.51 -25.95
CA PRO A 698 37.70 -22.35 -24.76
C PRO A 698 37.21 -20.91 -24.52
N ASN A 699 37.85 -19.92 -25.14
CA ASN A 699 37.54 -18.49 -25.01
C ASN A 699 36.87 -17.88 -26.24
N ALA A 700 36.55 -18.66 -27.28
CA ALA A 700 35.72 -18.17 -28.37
C ALA A 700 34.29 -17.88 -27.85
N PRO A 701 33.74 -16.67 -28.07
CA PRO A 701 32.35 -16.39 -27.77
C PRO A 701 31.45 -17.39 -28.50
N GLN A 702 30.67 -18.18 -27.75
CA GLN A 702 29.68 -19.06 -28.34
C GLN A 702 28.52 -18.23 -28.90
N LEU A 703 28.62 -17.82 -30.16
CA LEU A 703 27.48 -17.38 -30.95
C LEU A 703 26.70 -18.64 -31.35
N SER A 704 25.58 -18.88 -30.67
CA SER A 704 24.67 -19.98 -30.97
C SER A 704 23.98 -19.75 -32.31
N ASP A 705 24.01 -20.79 -33.15
CA ASP A 705 23.21 -20.98 -34.37
C ASP A 705 21.70 -20.81 -34.11
N ALA A 706 21.23 -19.57 -34.10
CA ALA A 706 19.83 -19.22 -34.17
C ALA A 706 19.64 -17.74 -34.52
N GLN A 707 20.07 -17.31 -35.70
CA GLN A 707 19.47 -16.20 -36.46
C GLN A 707 20.17 -16.02 -37.83
N VAL A 708 20.01 -17.01 -38.71
CA VAL A 708 20.08 -16.75 -40.16
C VAL A 708 18.66 -16.42 -40.60
N GLU A 709 18.26 -15.16 -40.42
CA GLU A 709 17.12 -14.60 -41.13
C GLU A 709 17.60 -13.52 -42.09
N LYS A 710 17.37 -13.83 -43.38
CA LYS A 710 17.58 -12.97 -44.55
C LYS A 710 17.02 -11.57 -44.32
N ALA A 711 17.88 -10.57 -44.22
CA ALA A 711 17.53 -9.19 -44.49
C ALA A 711 17.64 -8.96 -46.01
N ALA A 712 16.49 -9.02 -46.68
CA ALA A 712 16.34 -8.52 -48.03
C ALA A 712 16.48 -6.99 -48.03
N VAL A 713 17.31 -6.50 -48.95
CA VAL A 713 17.58 -5.09 -49.20
C VAL A 713 16.30 -4.43 -49.72
N GLU A 714 15.73 -3.51 -48.93
CA GLU A 714 14.83 -2.48 -49.44
C GLU A 714 15.68 -1.30 -49.95
N SER A 715 15.52 -1.02 -51.23
CA SER A 715 16.00 0.17 -51.90
C SER A 715 15.19 1.39 -51.45
N GLU A 716 15.83 2.31 -50.74
CA GLU A 716 15.38 3.70 -50.67
C GLU A 716 16.50 4.58 -51.25
N ASP A 717 16.11 5.48 -52.16
CA ASP A 717 16.97 6.48 -52.78
C ASP A 717 17.74 7.30 -51.72
N VAL A 718 19.07 7.16 -51.69
CA VAL A 718 19.94 7.92 -50.78
C VAL A 718 20.73 8.95 -51.58
N SER A 719 20.48 10.23 -51.31
CA SER A 719 21.28 11.36 -51.79
C SER A 719 22.19 11.84 -50.66
N GLY A 720 23.38 11.24 -50.53
CA GLY A 720 24.42 11.64 -49.59
C GLY A 720 25.78 10.95 -49.89
N PRO A 721 26.91 11.50 -49.41
CA PRO A 721 28.24 10.90 -49.62
C PRO A 721 28.30 9.44 -49.15
N VAL A 722 28.94 8.58 -49.94
CA VAL A 722 29.04 7.14 -49.66
C VAL A 722 30.29 6.85 -48.85
N VAL A 723 30.13 6.19 -47.70
CA VAL A 723 31.20 5.70 -46.84
C VAL A 723 31.29 4.18 -46.97
N LEU A 724 32.47 3.66 -47.30
CA LEU A 724 32.74 2.22 -47.31
C LEU A 724 33.39 1.81 -45.99
N VAL A 725 32.71 0.97 -45.21
CA VAL A 725 33.20 0.45 -43.93
C VAL A 725 33.74 -0.97 -44.12
N VAL A 726 35.03 -1.16 -43.86
CA VAL A 726 35.75 -2.43 -44.02
C VAL A 726 36.29 -2.88 -42.66
N ASP A 727 35.74 -3.96 -42.14
CA ASP A 727 36.11 -4.57 -40.87
C ASP A 727 35.63 -6.02 -40.92
N ASP A 728 36.32 -7.01 -40.36
CA ASP A 728 35.82 -8.40 -40.32
C ASP A 728 34.84 -8.63 -39.15
N ASP A 729 34.89 -7.79 -38.11
CA ASP A 729 34.00 -7.83 -36.96
C ASP A 729 32.60 -7.25 -37.27
N ASP A 730 31.57 -8.10 -37.18
CA ASP A 730 30.17 -7.74 -37.38
C ASP A 730 29.68 -6.65 -36.41
N ASP A 731 30.12 -6.69 -35.15
CA ASP A 731 29.71 -5.72 -34.13
C ASP A 731 30.34 -4.34 -34.38
N ALA A 732 31.61 -4.32 -34.81
CA ALA A 732 32.31 -3.10 -35.20
C ALA A 732 31.64 -2.42 -36.40
N ARG A 733 31.31 -3.17 -37.46
CA ARG A 733 30.58 -2.63 -38.63
C ARG A 733 29.20 -2.11 -38.25
N GLU A 734 28.45 -2.82 -37.40
CA GLU A 734 27.12 -2.38 -36.94
C GLU A 734 27.18 -1.03 -36.20
N VAL A 735 28.18 -0.87 -35.34
CA VAL A 735 28.41 0.39 -34.61
C VAL A 735 28.78 1.53 -35.56
N MET A 736 29.70 1.30 -36.51
CA MET A 736 30.11 2.30 -37.49
C MET A 736 28.93 2.68 -38.41
N ARG A 737 28.17 1.69 -38.92
CA ARG A 737 26.99 1.92 -39.75
C ARG A 737 25.95 2.76 -39.06
N ARG A 738 25.56 2.41 -37.82
CA ARG A 738 24.58 3.19 -37.05
C ARG A 738 25.04 4.62 -36.82
N THR A 739 26.32 4.79 -36.49
CA THR A 739 26.90 6.09 -36.16
C THR A 739 26.96 7.00 -37.39
N LEU A 740 27.49 6.51 -38.51
CA LEU A 740 27.62 7.26 -39.75
C LEU A 740 26.26 7.56 -40.41
N ARG A 741 25.31 6.61 -40.38
CA ARG A 741 23.93 6.87 -40.85
C ARG A 741 23.21 7.91 -40.00
N ALA A 742 23.43 7.92 -38.67
CA ALA A 742 22.90 8.98 -37.81
C ALA A 742 23.48 10.36 -38.16
N GLY A 743 24.70 10.41 -38.72
CA GLY A 743 25.32 11.60 -39.29
C GLY A 743 24.85 12.00 -40.70
N GLY A 744 23.85 11.29 -41.26
CA GLY A 744 23.30 11.59 -42.59
C GLY A 744 24.10 11.03 -43.77
N LEU A 745 25.06 10.12 -43.51
CA LEU A 745 25.91 9.51 -44.55
C LEU A 745 25.35 8.17 -45.03
N THR A 746 25.59 7.85 -46.30
CA THR A 746 25.26 6.56 -46.89
C THR A 746 26.36 5.56 -46.55
N VAL A 747 26.05 4.38 -46.01
CA VAL A 747 27.07 3.40 -45.60
C VAL A 747 26.92 2.09 -46.38
N VAL A 748 28.02 1.66 -46.99
CA VAL A 748 28.24 0.35 -47.62
C VAL A 748 29.26 -0.42 -46.77
N GLU A 749 29.05 -1.70 -46.55
CA GLU A 749 29.89 -2.54 -45.69
C GLU A 749 30.65 -3.59 -46.52
N ALA A 750 31.88 -3.89 -46.12
CA ALA A 750 32.70 -5.01 -46.60
C ALA A 750 33.26 -5.78 -45.40
N ARG A 751 33.22 -7.12 -45.46
CA ARG A 751 33.63 -8.03 -44.38
C ARG A 751 35.05 -8.54 -44.54
N SER A 752 35.71 -8.24 -45.66
CA SER A 752 37.10 -8.58 -45.92
C SER A 752 37.78 -7.57 -46.84
N GLY A 753 39.11 -7.57 -46.86
CA GLY A 753 39.90 -6.77 -47.79
C GLY A 753 39.59 -7.04 -49.27
N GLU A 754 39.29 -8.29 -49.62
CA GLU A 754 38.95 -8.72 -50.99
C GLU A 754 37.58 -8.18 -51.43
N GLU A 755 36.60 -8.21 -50.51
CA GLU A 755 35.29 -7.63 -50.72
C GLU A 755 35.38 -6.10 -50.85
N ALA A 756 36.22 -5.44 -50.05
CA ALA A 756 36.45 -4.00 -50.13
C ALA A 756 37.05 -3.57 -51.47
N LEU A 757 38.07 -4.29 -51.97
CA LEU A 757 38.68 -4.03 -53.27
C LEU A 757 37.71 -4.27 -54.44
N SER A 758 36.76 -5.19 -54.28
CA SER A 758 35.71 -5.41 -55.28
C SER A 758 34.66 -4.28 -55.24
N LEU A 759 34.19 -3.92 -54.05
CA LEU A 759 33.13 -2.92 -53.85
C LEU A 759 33.58 -1.49 -54.14
N VAL A 760 34.84 -1.13 -53.90
CA VAL A 760 35.34 0.25 -54.12
C VAL A 760 35.12 0.73 -55.56
N HIS A 761 35.17 -0.19 -56.52
CA HIS A 761 34.92 0.09 -57.94
C HIS A 761 33.44 0.11 -58.32
N GLU A 762 32.58 -0.52 -57.53
CA GLU A 762 31.13 -0.56 -57.76
C GLU A 762 30.43 0.66 -57.13
N VAL A 763 30.84 1.06 -55.92
CA VAL A 763 30.11 2.05 -55.11
C VAL A 763 30.76 3.44 -55.08
N HIS A 764 31.99 3.59 -55.58
CA HIS A 764 32.74 4.86 -55.63
C HIS A 764 32.65 5.69 -54.34
N PRO A 765 33.18 5.18 -53.21
CA PRO A 765 33.03 5.83 -51.92
C PRO A 765 33.77 7.17 -51.86
N SER A 766 33.20 8.13 -51.13
CA SER A 766 33.82 9.41 -50.80
C SER A 766 34.86 9.28 -49.69
N ILE A 767 34.80 8.21 -48.88
CA ILE A 767 35.76 7.88 -47.82
C ILE A 767 35.65 6.40 -47.45
N ILE A 768 36.78 5.79 -47.07
CA ILE A 768 36.87 4.38 -46.65
C ILE A 768 37.34 4.33 -45.19
N THR A 769 36.67 3.57 -44.33
CA THR A 769 37.21 3.18 -43.02
C THR A 769 37.71 1.74 -43.11
N LEU A 770 38.97 1.48 -42.76
CA LEU A 770 39.64 0.21 -43.03
C LEU A 770 40.29 -0.36 -41.77
N ASP A 771 39.84 -1.53 -41.33
CA ASP A 771 40.50 -2.26 -40.25
C ASP A 771 41.87 -2.79 -40.67
N VAL A 772 42.84 -2.74 -39.75
CA VAL A 772 44.19 -3.28 -39.95
C VAL A 772 44.19 -4.80 -39.84
N MET A 773 43.47 -5.35 -38.86
CA MET A 773 43.58 -6.75 -38.45
C MET A 773 42.44 -7.61 -39.01
N MET A 774 42.46 -7.87 -40.31
CA MET A 774 41.46 -8.75 -40.97
C MET A 774 42.05 -10.12 -41.38
N PRO A 775 41.28 -11.21 -41.31
CA PRO A 775 41.67 -12.52 -41.84
C PRO A 775 41.91 -12.50 -43.35
N GLY A 776 42.95 -13.21 -43.81
CA GLY A 776 43.32 -13.28 -45.22
C GLY A 776 44.24 -12.12 -45.62
N THR A 777 43.69 -11.08 -46.24
CA THR A 777 44.46 -9.89 -46.67
C THR A 777 44.39 -8.80 -45.60
N ASP A 778 45.52 -8.46 -44.99
CA ASP A 778 45.60 -7.43 -43.94
C ASP A 778 45.28 -6.01 -44.46
N GLY A 779 44.87 -5.12 -43.57
CA GLY A 779 44.48 -3.75 -43.90
C GLY A 779 45.62 -2.91 -44.49
N TRP A 780 46.89 -3.21 -44.18
CA TRP A 780 48.03 -2.52 -44.77
C TRP A 780 48.19 -2.87 -46.25
N SER A 781 48.01 -4.14 -46.59
CA SER A 781 48.05 -4.68 -47.94
C SER A 781 46.88 -4.15 -48.78
N VAL A 782 45.69 -4.01 -48.17
CA VAL A 782 44.52 -3.38 -48.80
C VAL A 782 44.76 -1.88 -49.04
N LEU A 783 45.27 -1.13 -48.05
CA LEU A 783 45.63 0.28 -48.21
C LEU A 783 46.65 0.49 -49.33
N GLY A 784 47.71 -0.32 -49.37
CA GLY A 784 48.72 -0.27 -50.42
C GLY A 784 48.14 -0.52 -51.81
N GLN A 785 47.21 -1.47 -51.95
CA GLN A 785 46.51 -1.74 -53.22
C GLN A 785 45.57 -0.61 -53.63
N LEU A 786 44.80 -0.05 -52.68
CA LEU A 786 43.91 1.09 -52.92
C LEU A 786 44.68 2.33 -53.38
N LYS A 787 45.84 2.61 -52.76
CA LYS A 787 46.72 3.73 -53.13
C LYS A 787 47.53 3.46 -54.40
N GLY A 788 47.75 2.19 -54.74
CA GLY A 788 48.38 1.75 -55.99
C GLY A 788 47.48 1.92 -57.22
N ASP A 789 46.17 1.63 -57.13
CA ASP A 789 45.24 1.74 -58.26
C ASP A 789 44.90 3.21 -58.60
N PRO A 790 45.13 3.68 -59.85
CA PRO A 790 44.72 5.00 -60.33
C PRO A 790 43.25 5.38 -60.10
N ARG A 791 42.35 4.41 -59.93
CA ARG A 791 40.91 4.63 -59.77
C ARG A 791 40.46 4.80 -58.32
N SER A 792 41.28 4.41 -57.34
CA SER A 792 40.95 4.51 -55.91
C SER A 792 41.97 5.29 -55.08
N ARG A 793 43.12 5.66 -55.66
CA ARG A 793 44.23 6.30 -54.92
C ARG A 793 43.87 7.60 -54.22
N ASP A 794 42.97 8.37 -54.81
CA ASP A 794 42.57 9.69 -54.31
C ASP A 794 41.44 9.60 -53.26
N ILE A 795 40.90 8.40 -53.01
CA ILE A 795 39.87 8.21 -51.98
C ILE A 795 40.54 8.27 -50.59
N PRO A 796 40.06 9.12 -49.66
CA PRO A 796 40.57 9.15 -48.29
C PRO A 796 40.33 7.83 -47.57
N VAL A 797 41.34 7.32 -46.87
CA VAL A 797 41.25 6.06 -46.10
C VAL A 797 41.57 6.34 -44.63
N VAL A 798 40.64 6.04 -43.73
CA VAL A 798 40.82 6.14 -42.29
C VAL A 798 41.07 4.75 -41.72
N MET A 799 42.24 4.54 -41.11
CA MET A 799 42.60 3.22 -40.57
C MET A 799 41.96 3.02 -39.19
N ALA A 800 41.28 1.90 -38.97
CA ALA A 800 40.85 1.47 -37.63
C ALA A 800 41.89 0.47 -37.08
N THR A 801 42.51 0.76 -35.94
CA THR A 801 43.62 -0.06 -35.41
C THR A 801 43.57 -0.23 -33.88
N ILE A 802 44.15 -1.32 -33.40
CA ILE A 802 44.46 -1.59 -31.97
C ILE A 802 45.96 -1.35 -31.68
N VAL A 803 46.79 -1.22 -32.72
CA VAL A 803 48.26 -1.10 -32.63
C VAL A 803 48.69 0.35 -32.87
N GLU A 804 49.51 0.90 -31.96
CA GLU A 804 50.16 2.22 -32.08
C GLU A 804 51.30 2.19 -33.11
N GLU A 805 50.96 2.09 -34.40
CA GLU A 805 51.91 2.25 -35.52
C GLU A 805 51.42 3.30 -36.54
N GLU A 806 51.03 4.47 -36.01
CA GLU A 806 50.51 5.60 -36.79
C GLU A 806 51.48 6.07 -37.88
N GLU A 807 52.79 6.09 -37.61
CA GLU A 807 53.82 6.53 -38.57
C GLU A 807 53.86 5.66 -39.83
N PHE A 808 53.64 4.35 -39.69
CA PHE A 808 53.64 3.41 -40.82
C PHE A 808 52.37 3.58 -41.68
N ALA A 809 51.22 3.79 -41.05
CA ALA A 809 49.94 4.03 -41.72
C ALA A 809 49.97 5.27 -42.62
N TYR A 810 50.50 6.37 -42.10
CA TYR A 810 50.62 7.62 -42.84
C TYR A 810 51.61 7.50 -44.00
N SER A 811 52.68 6.72 -43.85
CA SER A 811 53.66 6.49 -44.92
C SER A 811 53.09 5.74 -46.12
N LEU A 812 52.05 4.92 -45.92
CA LEU A 812 51.33 4.16 -46.95
C LEU A 812 50.16 4.95 -47.58
N GLY A 813 49.85 6.15 -47.09
CA GLY A 813 48.85 7.05 -47.68
C GLY A 813 47.48 7.07 -47.00
N ALA A 814 47.37 6.66 -45.72
CA ALA A 814 46.17 6.86 -44.92
C ALA A 814 45.91 8.35 -44.61
N SER A 815 44.64 8.74 -44.53
CA SER A 815 44.18 10.12 -44.29
C SER A 815 44.02 10.45 -42.81
N ASP A 816 43.66 9.45 -41.98
CA ASP A 816 43.62 9.55 -40.52
C ASP A 816 43.56 8.14 -39.91
N PHE A 817 43.54 8.03 -38.58
CA PHE A 817 43.32 6.78 -37.86
C PHE A 817 42.27 6.90 -36.76
N LEU A 818 41.69 5.77 -36.37
CA LEU A 818 40.77 5.61 -35.26
C LEU A 818 41.24 4.43 -34.41
N ASN A 819 41.33 4.65 -33.10
CA ASN A 819 41.68 3.60 -32.16
C ASN A 819 40.44 2.78 -31.82
N LYS A 820 40.55 1.45 -31.85
CA LYS A 820 39.53 0.54 -31.33
C LYS A 820 39.65 0.48 -29.80
N PRO A 821 38.55 0.60 -29.02
CA PRO A 821 37.15 0.68 -29.45
C PRO A 821 36.79 2.06 -30.02
N ILE A 822 36.06 2.06 -31.14
CA ILE A 822 35.77 3.28 -31.92
C ILE A 822 34.78 4.18 -31.16
N ASP A 823 35.25 5.38 -30.79
CA ASP A 823 34.39 6.40 -30.22
C ASP A 823 33.46 7.02 -31.28
N ARG A 824 32.17 7.10 -30.97
CA ARG A 824 31.15 7.55 -31.93
C ARG A 824 31.28 9.01 -32.31
N ALA A 825 31.65 9.87 -31.35
CA ALA A 825 31.84 11.29 -31.59
C ALA A 825 33.13 11.52 -32.39
N GLN A 826 34.19 10.78 -32.07
CA GLN A 826 35.45 10.83 -32.80
C GLN A 826 35.29 10.36 -34.25
N LEU A 827 34.58 9.25 -34.50
CA LEU A 827 34.28 8.76 -35.85
C LEU A 827 33.55 9.80 -36.70
N LEU A 828 32.49 10.40 -36.18
CA LEU A 828 31.76 11.46 -36.91
C LEU A 828 32.61 12.70 -37.12
N THR A 829 33.37 13.13 -36.11
CA THR A 829 34.22 14.31 -36.20
C THR A 829 35.33 14.12 -37.23
N THR A 830 36.02 12.99 -37.23
CA THR A 830 37.08 12.67 -38.19
C THR A 830 36.54 12.62 -39.61
N VAL A 831 35.41 11.93 -39.83
CA VAL A 831 34.81 11.81 -41.16
C VAL A 831 34.29 13.17 -41.65
N SER A 832 33.56 13.93 -40.83
CA SER A 832 33.07 15.28 -41.20
C SER A 832 34.20 16.26 -41.43
N ARG A 833 35.27 16.24 -40.62
CA ARG A 833 36.45 17.09 -40.78
C ARG A 833 37.12 16.88 -42.14
N ILE A 834 37.29 15.62 -42.56
CA ILE A 834 37.87 15.25 -43.86
C ILE A 834 36.95 15.68 -45.01
N LEU A 835 35.64 15.74 -44.79
CA LEU A 835 34.66 16.18 -45.78
C LEU A 835 34.48 17.72 -45.86
N GLU A 836 34.85 18.50 -44.84
CA GLU A 836 34.48 19.94 -44.71
C GLU A 836 35.60 20.99 -44.92
N HIS A 837 36.90 20.67 -44.86
CA HIS A 837 37.98 21.69 -44.78
C HIS A 837 38.92 21.79 -45.99
N SER A 838 38.64 22.74 -46.90
CA SER A 838 39.61 23.20 -47.91
C SER A 838 39.76 24.74 -47.89
N GLY A 839 40.89 25.27 -47.37
CA GLY A 839 41.56 26.47 -47.91
C GLY A 839 41.68 27.80 -47.12
N ASP A 840 42.56 27.92 -46.11
CA ASP A 840 43.17 29.23 -45.71
C ASP A 840 44.58 29.08 -45.07
N ARG A 841 45.55 29.95 -45.40
CA ARG A 841 47.02 29.79 -45.14
C ARG A 841 47.68 30.87 -44.26
N SER A 842 46.98 31.41 -43.26
CA SER A 842 47.50 32.45 -42.35
C SER A 842 47.85 31.91 -40.95
N VAL A 843 48.94 32.39 -40.33
CA VAL A 843 49.44 31.93 -39.01
C VAL A 843 49.61 33.10 -38.05
N LEU A 844 49.11 32.97 -36.81
CA LEU A 844 49.34 33.92 -35.71
C LEU A 844 50.37 33.35 -34.71
N MET A 845 51.50 34.03 -34.54
CA MET A 845 52.58 33.67 -33.63
C MET A 845 52.54 34.52 -32.35
N VAL A 846 52.46 33.86 -31.19
CA VAL A 846 52.32 34.49 -29.88
C VAL A 846 53.45 34.04 -28.97
N ASP A 847 54.42 34.93 -28.74
CA ASP A 847 55.61 34.68 -27.93
C ASP A 847 56.15 36.04 -27.46
N ASP A 848 56.60 36.21 -26.22
CA ASP A 848 57.09 37.50 -25.71
C ASP A 848 58.55 37.76 -26.09
N GLU A 849 59.33 36.71 -26.35
CA GLU A 849 60.75 36.79 -26.67
C GLU A 849 61.01 37.10 -28.15
N ALA A 850 61.64 38.24 -28.42
CA ALA A 850 61.88 38.72 -29.78
C ALA A 850 62.82 37.81 -30.60
N GLU A 851 63.80 37.16 -29.95
CA GLU A 851 64.71 36.22 -30.61
C GLU A 851 64.00 34.92 -31.01
N SER A 852 63.09 34.42 -30.17
CA SER A 852 62.26 33.24 -30.44
C SER A 852 61.34 33.49 -31.64
N ARG A 853 60.65 34.64 -31.68
CA ARG A 853 59.81 35.02 -32.84
C ARG A 853 60.61 35.14 -34.13
N ASP A 854 61.80 35.76 -34.08
CA ASP A 854 62.68 35.90 -35.25
C ASP A 854 63.17 34.54 -35.78
N LEU A 855 63.48 33.61 -34.88
CA LEU A 855 63.88 32.26 -35.23
C LEU A 855 62.74 31.48 -35.91
N ILE A 856 61.53 31.47 -35.32
CA ILE A 856 60.39 30.74 -35.87
C ILE A 856 59.94 31.37 -37.20
N ARG A 857 59.94 32.71 -37.30
CA ARG A 857 59.62 33.41 -38.56
C ARG A 857 60.54 32.97 -39.70
N ARG A 858 61.86 32.95 -39.48
CA ARG A 858 62.85 32.46 -40.48
C ARG A 858 62.76 30.97 -40.81
N GLN A 859 62.05 30.18 -40.00
CA GLN A 859 61.77 28.76 -40.30
C GLN A 859 60.52 28.59 -41.16
N LEU A 860 59.55 29.49 -41.01
CA LEU A 860 58.27 29.44 -41.71
C LEU A 860 58.23 30.33 -42.97
N GLU A 861 59.13 31.29 -43.12
CA GLU A 861 59.25 32.12 -44.34
C GLU A 861 59.45 31.29 -45.63
N THR A 862 60.00 30.07 -45.53
CA THR A 862 60.19 29.16 -46.67
C THR A 862 58.92 28.45 -47.15
N THR A 863 57.80 28.52 -46.43
CA THR A 863 56.55 27.81 -46.76
C THR A 863 55.45 28.68 -47.36
N GLY A 864 55.70 29.99 -47.57
CA GLY A 864 54.76 30.90 -48.23
C GLY A 864 53.52 31.29 -47.40
N VAL A 865 53.54 31.02 -46.10
CA VAL A 865 52.48 31.38 -45.14
C VAL A 865 52.57 32.83 -44.70
N GLU A 866 51.43 33.49 -44.45
CA GLU A 866 51.40 34.84 -43.90
C GLU A 866 51.47 34.78 -42.37
N ILE A 867 52.52 35.38 -41.77
CA ILE A 867 52.77 35.34 -40.32
C ILE A 867 52.43 36.68 -39.68
N ARG A 868 51.52 36.68 -38.71
CA ARG A 868 51.25 37.81 -37.82
C ARG A 868 51.82 37.53 -36.43
N GLU A 869 52.34 38.56 -35.75
CA GLU A 869 52.99 38.42 -34.45
C GLU A 869 52.27 39.18 -33.35
N ALA A 870 52.21 38.56 -32.17
CA ALA A 870 51.77 39.15 -30.92
C ALA A 870 52.81 38.87 -29.82
N ARG A 871 53.04 39.86 -28.94
CA ARG A 871 54.05 39.79 -27.87
C ARG A 871 53.48 39.38 -26.51
N SER A 872 52.16 39.22 -26.43
CA SER A 872 51.45 38.78 -25.24
C SER A 872 50.10 38.17 -25.62
N GLY A 873 49.49 37.40 -24.72
CA GLY A 873 48.14 36.86 -24.94
C GLY A 873 47.11 37.96 -25.22
N ARG A 874 47.26 39.15 -24.64
CA ARG A 874 46.36 40.30 -24.90
C ARG A 874 46.49 40.87 -26.30
N GLU A 875 47.72 41.03 -26.80
CA GLU A 875 47.95 41.47 -28.18
C GLU A 875 47.41 40.42 -29.18
N ALA A 876 47.52 39.13 -28.84
CA ALA A 876 46.99 38.05 -29.67
C ALA A 876 45.45 38.07 -29.72
N LEU A 877 44.77 38.29 -28.60
CA LEU A 877 43.31 38.44 -28.58
C LEU A 877 42.85 39.64 -29.41
N ALA A 878 43.56 40.77 -29.34
CA ALA A 878 43.26 41.93 -30.18
C ALA A 878 43.46 41.63 -31.69
N ALA A 879 44.52 40.89 -32.05
CA ALA A 879 44.77 40.48 -33.42
C ALA A 879 43.70 39.50 -33.96
N LEU A 880 43.14 38.64 -33.10
CA LEU A 880 42.04 37.73 -33.44
C LEU A 880 40.71 38.46 -33.68
N GLU A 881 40.51 39.63 -33.07
CA GLU A 881 39.35 40.48 -33.36
C GLU A 881 39.45 41.17 -34.73
N GLU A 882 40.65 41.39 -35.24
CA GLU A 882 40.87 41.99 -36.56
C GLU A 882 40.75 40.97 -37.70
N SER A 883 41.32 39.77 -37.55
CA SER A 883 41.17 38.68 -38.53
C SER A 883 41.57 37.32 -37.98
N ILE A 884 40.76 36.30 -38.30
CA ILE A 884 40.94 34.92 -37.84
C ILE A 884 42.05 34.23 -38.65
N PRO A 885 43.10 33.67 -38.02
CA PRO A 885 44.15 32.92 -38.69
C PRO A 885 43.74 31.45 -38.91
N GLY A 886 44.37 30.79 -39.89
CA GLY A 886 44.25 29.34 -40.09
C GLY A 886 45.00 28.50 -39.05
N LEU A 887 45.97 29.07 -38.31
CA LEU A 887 46.73 28.39 -37.26
C LEU A 887 47.29 29.37 -36.22
N ILE A 888 47.41 28.94 -34.95
CA ILE A 888 48.07 29.71 -33.88
C ILE A 888 49.32 28.95 -33.37
N LEU A 889 50.46 29.64 -33.25
CA LEU A 889 51.65 29.18 -32.55
C LEU A 889 51.78 29.91 -31.22
N LEU A 890 51.78 29.19 -30.10
CA LEU A 890 51.64 29.76 -28.75
C LEU A 890 52.77 29.36 -27.79
N ASP A 891 53.46 30.32 -27.19
CA ASP A 891 54.23 30.08 -25.97
C ASP A 891 53.33 30.12 -24.72
N LEU A 892 53.64 29.28 -23.74
CA LEU A 892 52.94 29.22 -22.46
C LEU A 892 53.47 30.23 -21.43
N MET A 893 54.71 30.68 -21.58
CA MET A 893 55.40 31.50 -20.60
C MET A 893 55.53 32.95 -21.09
N MET A 894 54.47 33.74 -20.94
CA MET A 894 54.44 35.15 -21.37
C MET A 894 53.95 36.07 -20.24
N PRO A 895 54.43 37.32 -20.15
CA PRO A 895 53.99 38.31 -19.16
C PRO A 895 52.60 38.88 -19.48
N GLU A 896 51.96 39.47 -18.46
CA GLU A 896 50.57 39.97 -18.44
C GLU A 896 49.47 38.92 -18.55
N MET A 897 49.48 38.13 -19.62
CA MET A 897 48.54 37.02 -19.86
C MET A 897 49.36 35.83 -20.37
N ASP A 898 49.37 34.75 -19.58
CA ASP A 898 50.09 33.54 -19.91
C ASP A 898 49.34 32.70 -20.98
N GLY A 899 50.03 31.71 -21.57
CA GLY A 899 49.41 30.94 -22.65
C GLY A 899 48.25 30.05 -22.19
N PHE A 900 48.17 29.69 -20.91
CA PHE A 900 47.02 28.94 -20.38
C PHE A 900 45.78 29.83 -20.29
N GLU A 901 45.94 31.06 -19.78
CA GLU A 901 44.87 32.06 -19.72
C GLU A 901 44.40 32.46 -21.13
N PHE A 902 45.33 32.58 -22.09
CA PHE A 902 44.98 32.81 -23.49
C PHE A 902 44.16 31.67 -24.09
N LEU A 903 44.55 30.40 -23.87
CA LEU A 903 43.77 29.24 -24.31
C LEU A 903 42.37 29.20 -23.70
N ASP A 904 42.23 29.59 -22.44
CA ASP A 904 40.94 29.67 -21.75
C ASP A 904 40.01 30.69 -22.42
N GLU A 905 40.52 31.89 -22.74
CA GLU A 905 39.77 32.95 -23.45
C GLU A 905 39.41 32.54 -24.88
N LEU A 906 40.32 31.89 -25.61
CA LEU A 906 40.08 31.39 -26.97
C LEU A 906 38.87 30.45 -27.03
N GLY A 907 38.70 29.61 -26.01
CA GLY A 907 37.56 28.69 -25.92
C GLY A 907 36.25 29.31 -25.44
N LYS A 908 36.14 30.63 -25.21
CA LYS A 908 34.88 31.28 -24.84
C LYS A 908 34.04 31.75 -26.03
N ARG A 909 34.64 31.89 -27.23
CA ARG A 909 33.92 32.24 -28.47
C ARG A 909 33.88 31.04 -29.42
N GLU A 910 32.72 30.74 -29.97
CA GLU A 910 32.54 29.60 -30.88
C GLU A 910 33.40 29.73 -32.15
N ASP A 911 33.49 30.93 -32.71
CA ASP A 911 34.27 31.20 -33.94
C ASP A 911 35.78 31.02 -33.77
N TRP A 912 36.30 31.07 -32.53
CA TRP A 912 37.73 30.93 -32.24
C TRP A 912 38.12 29.52 -31.79
N ARG A 913 37.15 28.72 -31.36
CA ARG A 913 37.37 27.32 -30.94
C ARG A 913 37.86 26.41 -32.06
N ALA A 914 37.51 26.72 -33.31
CA ALA A 914 37.88 25.91 -34.47
C ALA A 914 39.33 26.13 -34.94
N ILE A 915 40.01 27.15 -34.41
CA ILE A 915 41.38 27.48 -34.84
C ILE A 915 42.37 26.50 -34.20
N PRO A 916 43.17 25.75 -34.98
CA PRO A 916 44.17 24.86 -34.42
C PRO A 916 45.28 25.64 -33.70
N VAL A 917 45.73 25.13 -32.55
CA VAL A 917 46.79 25.74 -31.74
C VAL A 917 47.96 24.77 -31.57
N VAL A 918 49.17 25.23 -31.85
CA VAL A 918 50.42 24.48 -31.60
C VAL A 918 51.20 25.19 -30.52
N VAL A 919 51.50 24.47 -29.44
CA VAL A 919 52.22 25.02 -28.29
C VAL A 919 53.72 24.88 -28.53
N VAL A 920 54.47 25.97 -28.41
CA VAL A 920 55.93 25.99 -28.53
C VAL A 920 56.51 26.60 -27.26
N SER A 921 56.91 25.78 -26.28
CA SER A 921 57.36 26.27 -24.98
C SER A 921 58.61 25.57 -24.46
N ALA A 922 59.38 26.26 -23.61
CA ALA A 922 60.51 25.67 -22.88
C ALA A 922 60.11 25.06 -21.52
N LYS A 923 58.85 25.24 -21.10
CA LYS A 923 58.33 24.76 -19.82
C LYS A 923 58.21 23.23 -19.80
N ASP A 924 58.73 22.59 -18.75
CA ASP A 924 58.45 21.18 -18.47
C ASP A 924 57.05 21.07 -17.85
N LEU A 925 56.12 20.53 -18.63
CA LEU A 925 54.71 20.42 -18.25
C LEU A 925 54.48 19.26 -17.29
N THR A 926 53.75 19.53 -16.20
CA THR A 926 53.20 18.49 -15.34
C THR A 926 52.08 17.72 -16.04
N ALA A 927 51.72 16.53 -15.55
CA ALA A 927 50.63 15.73 -16.11
C ALA A 927 49.31 16.53 -16.15
N ALA A 928 48.97 17.24 -15.07
CA ALA A 928 47.77 18.09 -15.00
C ALA A 928 47.80 19.27 -15.99
N GLU A 929 48.98 19.81 -16.31
CA GLU A 929 49.11 20.89 -17.30
C GLU A 929 49.06 20.33 -18.74
N ARG A 930 49.54 19.11 -18.99
CA ARG A 930 49.38 18.43 -20.28
C ARG A 930 47.91 18.11 -20.56
N ASP A 931 47.18 17.58 -19.57
CA ASP A 931 45.75 17.29 -19.70
C ASP A 931 44.93 18.57 -19.95
N ARG A 932 45.34 19.70 -19.35
CA ARG A 932 44.68 21.00 -19.61
C ARG A 932 44.93 21.52 -21.03
N ILE A 933 46.00 21.08 -21.69
CA ILE A 933 46.38 21.50 -23.04
C ILE A 933 45.86 20.51 -24.11
N SER A 934 45.72 19.23 -23.79
CA SER A 934 45.33 18.17 -24.73
C SER A 934 43.97 18.40 -25.40
N ASP A 935 43.04 19.05 -24.70
CA ASP A 935 41.71 19.35 -25.24
C ASP A 935 41.71 20.51 -26.27
N ARG A 936 42.81 21.27 -26.38
CA ARG A 936 42.82 22.56 -27.12
C ARG A 936 44.05 22.80 -28.00
N SER A 937 45.05 21.92 -27.99
CA SER A 937 46.23 22.04 -28.86
C SER A 937 46.44 20.79 -29.71
N SER A 938 46.89 21.00 -30.94
CA SER A 938 47.19 19.92 -31.90
C SER A 938 48.54 19.28 -31.65
N HIS A 939 49.51 20.01 -31.07
CA HIS A 939 50.83 19.49 -30.72
C HIS A 939 51.60 20.40 -29.76
N ILE A 940 52.57 19.83 -29.04
CA ILE A 940 53.46 20.55 -28.13
C ILE A 940 54.92 20.34 -28.55
N PHE A 941 55.59 21.39 -29.02
CA PHE A 941 57.02 21.42 -29.28
C PHE A 941 57.80 22.01 -28.10
N LYS A 942 58.89 21.33 -27.70
CA LYS A 942 59.82 21.87 -26.72
C LYS A 942 60.84 22.80 -27.40
N LYS A 943 60.87 24.08 -27.01
CA LYS A 943 61.80 25.11 -27.53
C LYS A 943 63.25 24.58 -27.52
N GLY A 944 63.92 24.61 -28.67
CA GLY A 944 65.34 24.21 -28.82
C GLY A 944 65.63 22.72 -29.09
N SER A 945 64.62 21.85 -29.18
CA SER A 945 64.81 20.38 -29.32
C SER A 945 64.35 19.77 -30.66
N TYR A 946 63.78 20.57 -31.57
CA TYR A 946 63.28 20.12 -32.87
C TYR A 946 64.23 20.53 -34.02
N ARG A 947 64.38 19.68 -35.04
CA ARG A 947 65.10 20.01 -36.28
C ARG A 947 64.30 21.02 -37.10
N ARG A 948 64.99 21.88 -37.87
CA ARG A 948 64.40 22.98 -38.66
C ARG A 948 63.28 22.52 -39.61
N GLU A 949 63.40 21.29 -40.13
CA GLU A 949 62.42 20.67 -41.03
C GLU A 949 61.12 20.24 -40.30
N ASN A 950 61.17 19.95 -39.00
CA ASN A 950 60.04 19.32 -38.29
C ASN A 950 58.90 20.31 -38.00
N LEU A 951 59.22 21.53 -37.54
CA LEU A 951 58.18 22.53 -37.24
C LEU A 951 57.56 23.08 -38.53
N ALA A 952 58.38 23.36 -39.56
CA ALA A 952 57.89 23.87 -40.84
C ALA A 952 57.04 22.84 -41.59
N ALA A 953 57.43 21.55 -41.61
CA ALA A 953 56.64 20.49 -42.21
C ALA A 953 55.32 20.25 -41.45
N TYR A 954 55.34 20.37 -40.12
CA TYR A 954 54.14 20.21 -39.30
C TYR A 954 53.14 21.37 -39.52
N VAL A 955 53.63 22.61 -39.56
CA VAL A 955 52.80 23.80 -39.88
C VAL A 955 52.26 23.74 -41.31
N ALA A 956 53.08 23.33 -42.29
CA ALA A 956 52.62 23.12 -43.66
C ALA A 956 51.53 22.04 -43.72
N ARG A 957 51.69 20.90 -43.04
CA ARG A 957 50.69 19.82 -42.99
C ARG A 957 49.33 20.27 -42.44
N LEU A 958 49.32 21.15 -41.44
CA LEU A 958 48.07 21.70 -40.88
C LEU A 958 47.38 22.71 -41.81
N LEU A 959 48.11 23.31 -42.76
CA LEU A 959 47.61 24.34 -43.68
C LEU A 959 47.43 23.85 -45.13
N ASP A 960 48.09 22.76 -45.54
CA ASP A 960 48.20 22.24 -46.91
C ASP A 960 47.43 20.92 -47.15
N HIS A 961 46.32 20.66 -46.46
CA HIS A 961 45.41 19.57 -46.87
C HIS A 961 44.66 19.94 -48.17
N GLU A 962 45.40 19.98 -49.29
CA GLU A 962 44.93 19.84 -50.67
C GLU A 962 45.60 18.60 -51.27
N GLY A 963 44.79 17.68 -51.80
CA GLY A 963 45.21 16.46 -52.49
C GLY A 963 44.07 15.47 -52.55
#